data_AF-A0A258E163-F1
#
_entry.id   AF-A0A258E163-F1
#
_cell.length_a   1.000
_cell.length_b   1.000
_cell.length_c   1.000
_cell.angle_alpha   90.00
_cell.angle_beta   90.00
_cell.angle_gamma   90.00
#
_symmetry.space_group_name_H-M   'P 1'
#
loop_
_entity.id
_entity.type
_entity.pdbx_description
1 polymer ?
#
loop_
_entity_poly.entity_id
_entity_poly.type
_entity_poly.pdbx_seq_one_letter_code
_entity_poly.pdbx_strand_id
1 'polypeptide(L)'
;IGGGGGSGGYAVSLSAAGGGSFSLSVGGSGGDGGAGGLVLASTNGVQVTTRGDDSPAFLAQSIGGGGGSAGAAISVSAAETVSVAVALGGGASSTGSAGGASGAVQVISNSAAITTSGERSFGILAQAIGGGGGSGGAAISVAGSVDASASVAIGGTGGAGGPAGTVFVENALTSSTITTYGFGSSAIAAQSIGGGGGTGGFSIAGSISDYSVSASIGGAGGSANIGGEVGVLNHGALTTYGGGAPVLLVQSIGGGGGSGGFSVAGDVSFESGASLAVGGQGGVGGKSNVVAVENYGAITSLAPTTGNAPGILAQSVGGSGGNGGFAASGSLATNDLTLAVGGGGGNGGAALGAGVSNTGTIQTSGPLSAGIIAQSVGGVGGTGGFAVGAGVAAEASVGFTLGGGGGAGGKAAATGIYTAGSVTTAGNQSPGVVVQVIGGAGGAGGWDAAGTIGSDISASFAIGGHGGAGGSAYDGADLEATAPIFTNGLLSPGVLAQSIGGNGGSGGMSFAASGAMDIASTISLGGGGGSGGQSGWSNVEVTAPVMTAQAQSVGILVQTIGGAGGTGGLAASGSFTVGAPDKVSLGDASAFGGSGGSGQNAEYITVTAKDITTVGQMSAGLVAQSIGGAGGNGGSSRSESVSAVRPQDDSVKMTGYSSSVTLGGMGASGGSGSTVTVTVTGTVQTGTAMTDTPTVQVEGVPTPVWTAQSGAVPVLGSHLQALAGALGSALETATVPAGTTGIVSDLAPGILAQSIGGSGGNGGTAQSASTASEMSMSIAVGGWGATGGNANKVSVTVNSGASPSSGDMVLTYGTQSPGVVAQSIGGGGGNGGASVAHGGYAKYSNNFTATLAVGGGGAAGGTGGEADISVGGGVYTYGGSSPGLFAQSVGGGGGNGGASVTGARTLLTGPAAEAIYAAAGPGAMSSEPAAATAAPVRAMPAARPTGWP
;
A
#
# COMPACT_ATOMS: atom_id res chain seq x y z
N ILE A 1 -33.09 5.40 -12.90
CA ILE A 1 -31.93 4.63 -13.39
C ILE A 1 -31.66 5.06 -14.82
N GLY A 2 -30.40 5.37 -15.17
CA GLY A 2 -30.00 5.71 -16.53
C GLY A 2 -29.83 4.47 -17.42
N GLY A 3 -30.10 4.61 -18.72
CA GLY A 3 -29.89 3.54 -19.70
C GLY A 3 -28.41 3.31 -20.01
N GLY A 4 -28.02 2.09 -20.40
CA GLY A 4 -26.64 1.81 -20.80
C GLY A 4 -26.27 2.43 -22.15
N GLY A 5 -24.97 2.67 -22.36
CA GLY A 5 -24.41 3.13 -23.62
C GLY A 5 -24.40 2.06 -24.71
N GLY A 6 -24.60 2.47 -25.96
CA GLY A 6 -24.57 1.58 -27.13
C GLY A 6 -23.15 1.15 -27.51
N SER A 7 -23.01 0.04 -28.23
CA SER A 7 -21.71 -0.39 -28.75
C SER A 7 -21.35 0.33 -30.05
N GLY A 8 -20.07 0.66 -30.21
CA GLY A 8 -19.51 1.19 -31.45
C GLY A 8 -19.36 0.11 -32.53
N GLY A 9 -19.46 0.52 -33.79
CA GLY A 9 -19.30 -0.40 -34.94
C GLY A 9 -17.86 -0.83 -35.16
N TYR A 10 -17.67 -2.04 -35.68
CA TYR A 10 -16.36 -2.54 -36.11
C TYR A 10 -15.97 -1.96 -37.47
N ALA A 11 -14.67 -1.73 -37.66
CA ALA A 11 -14.11 -1.36 -38.95
C ALA A 11 -13.08 -2.40 -39.40
N VAL A 12 -13.15 -2.77 -40.69
CA VAL A 12 -12.21 -3.68 -41.34
C VAL A 12 -11.83 -3.10 -42.69
N SER A 13 -10.53 -2.98 -42.94
CA SER A 13 -9.96 -2.49 -44.20
C SER A 13 -8.96 -3.51 -44.73
N LEU A 14 -9.09 -3.86 -46.01
CA LEU A 14 -8.17 -4.75 -46.72
C LEU A 14 -7.78 -4.08 -48.04
N SER A 15 -6.48 -3.93 -48.27
CA SER A 15 -5.92 -3.32 -49.48
C SER A 15 -4.86 -4.22 -50.07
N ALA A 16 -4.92 -4.47 -51.37
CA ALA A 16 -3.93 -5.25 -52.11
C ALA A 16 -3.65 -4.58 -53.46
N ALA A 17 -2.39 -4.38 -53.82
CA ALA A 17 -2.00 -3.76 -55.09
C ALA A 17 -0.67 -4.32 -55.63
N GLY A 18 -0.52 -4.35 -56.96
CA GLY A 18 0.78 -4.63 -57.60
C GLY A 18 1.78 -3.46 -57.50
N GLY A 19 1.33 -2.29 -57.04
CA GLY A 19 2.17 -1.14 -56.70
C GLY A 19 2.21 -0.95 -55.19
N GLY A 20 2.11 0.30 -54.71
CA GLY A 20 1.95 0.58 -53.28
C GLY A 20 0.52 0.35 -52.79
N SER A 21 0.36 -0.04 -51.52
CA SER A 21 -0.93 -0.23 -50.85
C SER A 21 -0.98 0.58 -49.54
N PHE A 22 -2.16 1.13 -49.27
CA PHE A 22 -2.47 1.79 -48.01
C PHE A 22 -3.83 1.27 -47.52
N SER A 23 -3.89 0.89 -46.25
CA SER A 23 -5.13 0.56 -45.55
C SER A 23 -5.22 1.36 -44.26
N LEU A 24 -6.41 1.90 -43.99
CA LEU A 24 -6.76 2.56 -42.75
C LEU A 24 -8.09 2.01 -42.25
N SER A 25 -8.13 1.63 -40.99
CA SER A 25 -9.34 1.24 -40.29
C SER A 25 -9.49 2.03 -38.99
N VAL A 26 -10.69 2.55 -38.73
CA VAL A 26 -11.02 3.29 -37.50
C VAL A 26 -12.31 2.72 -36.90
N GLY A 27 -12.22 2.15 -35.71
CA GLY A 27 -13.36 1.59 -35.00
C GLY A 27 -14.32 2.68 -34.53
N GLY A 28 -15.62 2.38 -34.46
CA GLY A 28 -16.62 3.31 -33.95
C GLY A 28 -16.51 3.50 -32.43
N SER A 29 -16.80 4.70 -31.93
CA SER A 29 -16.90 4.93 -30.48
C SER A 29 -18.13 4.24 -29.88
N GLY A 30 -18.02 3.78 -28.63
CA GLY A 30 -19.19 3.43 -27.82
C GLY A 30 -20.00 4.67 -27.46
N GLY A 31 -21.28 4.48 -27.14
CA GLY A 31 -22.14 5.54 -26.61
C GLY A 31 -21.94 5.73 -25.10
N ASP A 32 -22.26 6.91 -24.60
CA ASP A 32 -22.24 7.17 -23.15
C ASP A 32 -23.45 6.54 -22.46
N GLY A 33 -23.28 6.25 -21.18
CA GLY A 33 -24.38 5.86 -20.30
C GLY A 33 -25.29 7.04 -19.98
N GLY A 34 -26.60 6.77 -19.91
CA GLY A 34 -27.59 7.76 -19.49
C GLY A 34 -27.44 8.14 -18.02
N ALA A 35 -27.75 9.38 -17.68
CA ALA A 35 -27.73 9.82 -16.28
C ALA A 35 -28.93 9.29 -15.48
N GLY A 36 -28.72 9.03 -14.19
CA GLY A 36 -29.80 8.93 -13.21
C GLY A 36 -30.34 10.31 -12.85
N GLY A 37 -31.62 10.38 -12.47
CA GLY A 37 -32.28 11.62 -12.06
C GLY A 37 -32.22 11.85 -10.54
N LEU A 38 -32.69 13.02 -10.10
CA LEU A 38 -32.97 13.32 -8.70
C LEU A 38 -34.00 12.33 -8.13
N VAL A 39 -33.76 11.82 -6.92
CA VAL A 39 -34.73 11.04 -6.16
C VAL A 39 -35.10 11.80 -4.89
N LEU A 40 -36.37 12.17 -4.77
CA LEU A 40 -36.95 12.76 -3.57
C LEU A 40 -37.99 11.79 -3.02
N ALA A 41 -37.86 11.44 -1.74
CA ALA A 41 -38.61 10.34 -1.20
C ALA A 41 -38.93 10.61 0.30
N SER A 42 -40.19 10.46 0.72
CA SER A 42 -40.61 10.74 2.10
C SER A 42 -41.70 9.78 2.59
N THR A 43 -41.72 9.53 3.90
CA THR A 43 -42.77 8.73 4.54
C THR A 43 -44.09 9.49 4.73
N ASN A 44 -44.07 10.83 4.70
CA ASN A 44 -45.24 11.69 4.92
C ASN A 44 -46.09 11.30 6.17
N GLY A 45 -45.49 10.76 7.23
CA GLY A 45 -46.21 10.34 8.45
C GLY A 45 -46.77 8.93 8.45
N VAL A 46 -46.58 8.14 7.39
CA VAL A 46 -47.17 6.79 7.27
C VAL A 46 -46.27 5.73 7.95
N GLN A 47 -46.88 4.84 8.74
CA GLN A 47 -46.20 3.64 9.26
C GLN A 47 -45.92 2.64 8.13
N VAL A 48 -44.69 2.15 8.03
CA VAL A 48 -44.27 1.17 7.02
C VAL A 48 -43.81 -0.11 7.71
N THR A 49 -44.37 -1.26 7.30
CA THR A 49 -43.96 -2.57 7.82
C THR A 49 -43.73 -3.57 6.69
N THR A 50 -42.52 -4.14 6.62
CA THR A 50 -42.17 -5.23 5.69
C THR A 50 -41.77 -6.48 6.46
N ARG A 51 -42.05 -7.67 5.90
CA ARG A 51 -41.87 -8.94 6.62
C ARG A 51 -40.98 -9.99 5.96
N GLY A 52 -40.92 -10.00 4.63
CA GLY A 52 -40.09 -10.96 3.89
C GLY A 52 -38.61 -10.57 3.93
N ASP A 53 -37.75 -11.50 3.48
CA ASP A 53 -36.34 -11.22 3.25
C ASP A 53 -36.16 -10.25 2.07
N ASP A 54 -35.03 -9.55 2.03
CA ASP A 54 -34.68 -8.57 0.99
C ASP A 54 -35.80 -7.53 0.74
N SER A 55 -36.56 -7.21 1.79
CA SER A 55 -37.74 -6.36 1.72
C SER A 55 -37.50 -5.05 2.48
N PRO A 56 -36.71 -4.11 1.93
CA PRO A 56 -36.49 -2.83 2.58
C PRO A 56 -37.80 -2.06 2.70
N ALA A 57 -37.99 -1.34 3.81
CA ALA A 57 -39.17 -0.49 3.95
C ALA A 57 -39.10 0.72 3.00
N PHE A 58 -37.90 1.27 2.80
CA PHE A 58 -37.70 2.38 1.89
C PHE A 58 -36.44 2.20 1.04
N LEU A 59 -36.60 2.19 -0.27
CA LEU A 59 -35.51 2.11 -1.24
C LEU A 59 -35.52 3.35 -2.14
N ALA A 60 -34.49 4.18 -2.01
CA ALA A 60 -34.31 5.39 -2.82
C ALA A 60 -32.96 5.30 -3.56
N GLN A 61 -32.99 5.15 -4.89
CA GLN A 61 -31.78 4.91 -5.67
C GLN A 61 -31.72 5.76 -6.92
N SER A 62 -30.63 6.51 -7.08
CA SER A 62 -30.24 7.10 -8.37
C SER A 62 -28.99 6.39 -8.89
N ILE A 63 -29.13 5.77 -10.05
CA ILE A 63 -28.06 4.99 -10.67
C ILE A 63 -27.85 5.50 -12.08
N GLY A 64 -26.62 5.89 -12.40
CA GLY A 64 -26.18 6.20 -13.76
C GLY A 64 -25.97 4.92 -14.58
N GLY A 65 -26.28 4.98 -15.87
CA GLY A 65 -26.07 3.85 -16.78
C GLY A 65 -24.59 3.65 -17.09
N GLY A 66 -24.17 2.41 -17.36
CA GLY A 66 -22.78 2.14 -17.80
C GLY A 66 -22.51 2.69 -19.21
N GLY A 67 -21.26 3.03 -19.49
CA GLY A 67 -20.79 3.37 -20.84
C GLY A 67 -20.78 2.17 -21.78
N GLY A 68 -20.87 2.43 -23.08
CA GLY A 68 -20.86 1.42 -24.13
C GLY A 68 -19.47 0.89 -24.47
N SER A 69 -19.37 -0.20 -25.23
CA SER A 69 -18.07 -0.69 -25.71
C SER A 69 -17.74 -0.06 -27.06
N ALA A 70 -16.52 0.44 -27.25
CA ALA A 70 -16.09 0.92 -28.54
C ALA A 70 -15.69 -0.24 -29.48
N GLY A 71 -15.85 -0.03 -30.79
CA GLY A 71 -15.64 -1.03 -31.82
C GLY A 71 -14.18 -1.23 -32.18
N ALA A 72 -13.82 -2.45 -32.61
CA ALA A 72 -12.46 -2.76 -33.04
C ALA A 72 -12.14 -2.24 -34.46
N ALA A 73 -10.86 -2.03 -34.73
CA ALA A 73 -10.31 -1.73 -36.05
C ALA A 73 -9.33 -2.82 -36.50
N ILE A 74 -9.50 -3.31 -37.73
CA ILE A 74 -8.58 -4.27 -38.37
C ILE A 74 -8.15 -3.71 -39.72
N SER A 75 -6.85 -3.51 -39.92
CA SER A 75 -6.28 -3.02 -41.17
C SER A 75 -5.26 -3.99 -41.73
N VAL A 76 -5.42 -4.40 -42.98
CA VAL A 76 -4.50 -5.30 -43.67
C VAL A 76 -4.10 -4.70 -45.02
N SER A 77 -2.80 -4.57 -45.26
CA SER A 77 -2.23 -4.04 -46.51
C SER A 77 -1.24 -5.01 -47.12
N ALA A 78 -1.37 -5.29 -48.41
CA ALA A 78 -0.42 -6.10 -49.18
C ALA A 78 0.00 -5.39 -50.47
N ALA A 79 1.28 -5.29 -50.75
CA ALA A 79 1.80 -4.64 -51.96
C ALA A 79 3.06 -5.33 -52.49
N GLU A 80 3.41 -5.11 -53.75
CA GLU A 80 4.74 -5.50 -54.23
C GLU A 80 5.81 -4.54 -53.71
N THR A 81 5.60 -3.22 -53.80
CA THR A 81 6.61 -2.24 -53.39
C THR A 81 6.45 -1.82 -51.92
N VAL A 82 5.46 -0.96 -51.64
CA VAL A 82 5.27 -0.37 -50.31
C VAL A 82 3.89 -0.70 -49.75
N SER A 83 3.83 -1.23 -48.53
CA SER A 83 2.57 -1.49 -47.82
C SER A 83 2.48 -0.69 -46.53
N VAL A 84 1.33 -0.04 -46.30
CA VAL A 84 1.08 0.69 -45.05
C VAL A 84 -0.29 0.32 -44.50
N ALA A 85 -0.33 -0.17 -43.27
CA ALA A 85 -1.55 -0.47 -42.55
C ALA A 85 -1.66 0.35 -41.26
N VAL A 86 -2.82 0.97 -41.04
CA VAL A 86 -3.09 1.74 -39.82
C VAL A 86 -4.43 1.31 -39.23
N ALA A 87 -4.42 0.86 -37.98
CA ALA A 87 -5.63 0.52 -37.22
C ALA A 87 -5.76 1.39 -35.98
N LEU A 88 -6.90 2.06 -35.83
CA LEU A 88 -7.25 2.88 -34.67
C LEU A 88 -8.50 2.31 -34.01
N GLY A 89 -8.35 1.75 -32.81
CA GLY A 89 -9.47 1.25 -32.03
C GLY A 89 -10.48 2.36 -31.72
N GLY A 90 -11.77 2.02 -31.69
CA GLY A 90 -12.81 2.99 -31.36
C GLY A 90 -12.62 3.58 -29.97
N GLY A 91 -12.96 4.86 -29.77
CA GLY A 91 -12.65 5.56 -28.51
C GLY A 91 -11.21 6.09 -28.45
N ALA A 92 -10.48 6.13 -29.57
CA ALA A 92 -9.26 6.92 -29.68
C ALA A 92 -9.50 8.44 -29.47
N SER A 93 -10.75 8.92 -29.63
CA SER A 93 -11.21 10.22 -29.12
C SER A 93 -12.00 10.03 -27.82
N SER A 94 -11.59 10.73 -26.76
CA SER A 94 -11.98 10.61 -25.35
C SER A 94 -13.44 10.89 -24.95
N THR A 95 -14.38 10.92 -25.90
CA THR A 95 -15.76 11.42 -25.66
C THR A 95 -16.87 10.39 -25.90
N GLY A 96 -16.54 9.11 -26.02
CA GLY A 96 -17.55 8.05 -26.13
C GLY A 96 -17.24 6.93 -25.16
N SER A 97 -18.27 6.28 -24.63
CA SER A 97 -18.20 5.20 -23.64
C SER A 97 -18.10 5.68 -22.18
N ALA A 98 -18.39 6.95 -21.87
CA ALA A 98 -18.40 7.38 -20.47
C ALA A 98 -19.60 6.77 -19.71
N GLY A 99 -19.43 6.53 -18.41
CA GLY A 99 -20.54 6.18 -17.52
C GLY A 99 -21.42 7.39 -17.23
N GLY A 100 -22.73 7.15 -17.10
CA GLY A 100 -23.69 8.18 -16.74
C GLY A 100 -23.55 8.61 -15.28
N ALA A 101 -23.76 9.90 -14.99
CA ALA A 101 -23.83 10.39 -13.61
C ALA A 101 -25.08 9.85 -12.89
N SER A 102 -25.05 9.69 -11.57
CA SER A 102 -26.30 9.64 -10.79
C SER A 102 -26.75 11.04 -10.37
N GLY A 103 -28.05 11.18 -10.09
CA GLY A 103 -28.60 12.37 -9.45
C GLY A 103 -28.50 12.28 -7.94
N ALA A 104 -28.80 13.40 -7.26
CA ALA A 104 -28.89 13.41 -5.81
C ALA A 104 -30.03 12.52 -5.30
N VAL A 105 -29.89 12.02 -4.07
CA VAL A 105 -30.92 11.25 -3.38
C VAL A 105 -31.21 11.92 -2.05
N GLN A 106 -32.47 12.29 -1.83
CA GLN A 106 -32.94 12.87 -0.58
C GLN A 106 -34.07 12.02 -0.01
N VAL A 107 -33.92 11.59 1.25
CA VAL A 107 -34.93 10.84 1.99
C VAL A 107 -35.29 11.56 3.28
N ILE A 108 -36.58 11.79 3.52
CA ILE A 108 -37.06 12.42 4.76
C ILE A 108 -38.13 11.54 5.43
N SER A 109 -37.84 11.01 6.61
CA SER A 109 -38.81 10.30 7.46
C SER A 109 -39.42 11.24 8.49
N ASN A 110 -40.71 11.55 8.35
CA ASN A 110 -41.44 12.50 9.21
C ASN A 110 -42.51 11.75 10.02
N SER A 111 -42.33 11.51 11.33
CA SER A 111 -43.32 10.86 12.21
C SER A 111 -43.75 9.43 11.83
N ALA A 112 -42.92 8.71 11.08
CA ALA A 112 -43.22 7.33 10.68
C ALA A 112 -42.53 6.33 11.60
N ALA A 113 -43.27 5.30 12.02
CA ALA A 113 -42.67 4.07 12.53
C ALA A 113 -42.35 3.16 11.33
N ILE A 114 -41.07 2.82 11.17
CA ILE A 114 -40.59 1.89 10.13
C ILE A 114 -40.18 0.58 10.81
N THR A 115 -40.71 -0.54 10.34
CA THR A 115 -40.37 -1.87 10.87
C THR A 115 -40.11 -2.86 9.74
N THR A 116 -38.97 -3.54 9.76
CA THR A 116 -38.63 -4.61 8.81
C THR A 116 -38.24 -5.88 9.56
N SER A 117 -38.66 -7.07 9.11
CA SER A 117 -38.36 -8.32 9.84
C SER A 117 -37.54 -9.39 9.13
N GLY A 118 -37.52 -9.44 7.79
CA GLY A 118 -36.72 -10.43 7.08
C GLY A 118 -35.23 -10.08 7.05
N GLU A 119 -34.40 -11.04 6.63
CA GLU A 119 -32.96 -10.82 6.44
C GLU A 119 -32.70 -9.77 5.35
N ARG A 120 -31.58 -9.04 5.45
CA ARG A 120 -31.15 -8.01 4.48
C ARG A 120 -32.24 -6.96 4.18
N SER A 121 -33.14 -6.72 5.12
CA SER A 121 -34.31 -5.86 4.96
C SER A 121 -34.08 -4.53 5.65
N PHE A 122 -33.51 -3.57 4.93
CA PHE A 122 -33.18 -2.25 5.46
C PHE A 122 -34.40 -1.42 5.86
N GLY A 123 -34.27 -0.60 6.90
CA GLY A 123 -35.27 0.43 7.19
C GLY A 123 -35.32 1.46 6.07
N ILE A 124 -34.22 2.18 5.88
CA ILE A 124 -34.00 3.11 4.77
C ILE A 124 -32.69 2.72 4.06
N LEU A 125 -32.78 2.48 2.75
CA LEU A 125 -31.63 2.34 1.86
C LEU A 125 -31.66 3.49 0.83
N ALA A 126 -30.69 4.40 0.92
CA ALA A 126 -30.52 5.56 0.04
C ALA A 126 -29.17 5.49 -0.69
N GLN A 127 -29.19 5.43 -2.03
CA GLN A 127 -27.96 5.23 -2.81
C GLN A 127 -27.88 6.09 -4.06
N ALA A 128 -26.78 6.81 -4.22
CA ALA A 128 -26.40 7.46 -5.47
C ALA A 128 -25.19 6.73 -6.06
N ILE A 129 -25.32 6.13 -7.23
CA ILE A 129 -24.27 5.30 -7.84
C ILE A 129 -23.98 5.79 -9.26
N GLY A 130 -22.76 6.26 -9.49
CA GLY A 130 -22.30 6.61 -10.84
C GLY A 130 -22.16 5.36 -11.73
N GLY A 131 -22.47 5.49 -13.02
CA GLY A 131 -22.31 4.40 -13.98
C GLY A 131 -20.84 4.08 -14.26
N GLY A 132 -20.50 2.82 -14.51
CA GLY A 132 -19.13 2.46 -14.94
C GLY A 132 -18.80 2.99 -16.34
N GLY A 133 -17.53 3.27 -16.59
CA GLY A 133 -17.02 3.57 -17.92
C GLY A 133 -16.96 2.32 -18.81
N GLY A 134 -17.06 2.51 -20.12
CA GLY A 134 -17.04 1.44 -21.11
C GLY A 134 -15.65 1.17 -21.68
N SER A 135 -15.49 0.06 -22.40
CA SER A 135 -14.19 -0.39 -22.91
C SER A 135 -13.80 0.29 -24.22
N GLY A 136 -12.51 0.58 -24.37
CA GLY A 136 -11.91 1.03 -25.63
C GLY A 136 -11.81 -0.10 -26.66
N GLY A 137 -11.84 0.26 -27.95
CA GLY A 137 -11.82 -0.70 -29.06
C GLY A 137 -10.43 -1.27 -29.31
N ALA A 138 -10.36 -2.53 -29.75
CA ALA A 138 -9.08 -3.14 -30.14
C ALA A 138 -8.57 -2.61 -31.49
N ALA A 139 -7.26 -2.68 -31.71
CA ALA A 139 -6.62 -2.34 -32.99
C ALA A 139 -5.67 -3.44 -33.47
N ILE A 140 -5.84 -3.90 -34.70
CA ILE A 140 -4.96 -4.89 -35.33
C ILE A 140 -4.52 -4.35 -36.69
N SER A 141 -3.22 -4.20 -36.88
CA SER A 141 -2.63 -3.69 -38.13
C SER A 141 -1.59 -4.66 -38.66
N VAL A 142 -1.73 -5.07 -39.92
CA VAL A 142 -0.79 -5.97 -40.60
C VAL A 142 -0.44 -5.43 -41.98
N ALA A 143 0.85 -5.26 -42.25
CA ALA A 143 1.36 -4.83 -43.55
C ALA A 143 2.35 -5.84 -44.12
N GLY A 144 2.29 -6.12 -45.42
CA GLY A 144 3.24 -7.00 -46.10
C GLY A 144 3.61 -6.50 -47.49
N SER A 145 4.90 -6.45 -47.80
CA SER A 145 5.39 -6.15 -49.15
C SER A 145 6.77 -6.73 -49.43
N VAL A 146 7.30 -6.54 -50.64
CA VAL A 146 8.70 -6.88 -50.95
C VAL A 146 9.62 -5.79 -50.39
N ASP A 147 9.46 -4.53 -50.80
CA ASP A 147 10.43 -3.49 -50.44
C ASP A 147 10.24 -2.96 -49.01
N ALA A 148 9.10 -2.33 -48.70
CA ALA A 148 8.92 -1.65 -47.41
C ALA A 148 7.51 -1.72 -46.83
N SER A 149 7.39 -2.14 -45.57
CA SER A 149 6.11 -2.31 -44.88
C SER A 149 6.08 -1.54 -43.56
N ALA A 150 4.96 -0.86 -43.30
CA ALA A 150 4.72 -0.16 -42.05
C ALA A 150 3.35 -0.53 -41.48
N SER A 151 3.32 -0.95 -40.21
CA SER A 151 2.08 -1.22 -39.49
C SER A 151 2.01 -0.36 -38.23
N VAL A 152 0.87 0.31 -38.04
CA VAL A 152 0.57 1.09 -36.83
C VAL A 152 -0.76 0.64 -36.24
N ALA A 153 -0.77 0.26 -34.98
CA ALA A 153 -1.98 -0.08 -34.23
C ALA A 153 -2.08 0.75 -32.94
N ILE A 154 -3.20 1.45 -32.74
CA ILE A 154 -3.47 2.20 -31.52
C ILE A 154 -4.79 1.73 -30.93
N GLY A 155 -4.74 1.12 -29.75
CA GLY A 155 -5.92 0.70 -29.00
C GLY A 155 -6.75 1.91 -28.55
N GLY A 156 -8.06 1.75 -28.53
CA GLY A 156 -8.99 2.80 -28.08
C GLY A 156 -8.92 3.03 -26.58
N THR A 157 -9.19 4.25 -26.11
CA THR A 157 -9.22 4.53 -24.67
C THR A 157 -10.49 4.01 -24.01
N GLY A 158 -10.37 3.56 -22.75
CA GLY A 158 -11.52 3.25 -21.92
C GLY A 158 -12.25 4.52 -21.51
N GLY A 159 -13.57 4.47 -21.46
CA GLY A 159 -14.39 5.60 -21.03
C GLY A 159 -14.27 5.88 -19.53
N ALA A 160 -14.44 7.14 -19.12
CA ALA A 160 -14.46 7.49 -17.71
C ALA A 160 -15.72 6.95 -17.02
N GLY A 161 -15.68 6.71 -15.71
CA GLY A 161 -16.89 6.45 -14.92
C GLY A 161 -17.84 7.65 -14.88
N GLY A 162 -19.02 7.50 -14.30
CA GLY A 162 -19.93 8.61 -13.99
C GLY A 162 -19.72 9.09 -12.54
N PRO A 163 -19.86 10.40 -12.25
CA PRO A 163 -19.87 10.87 -10.87
C PRO A 163 -21.14 10.44 -10.14
N ALA A 164 -21.04 10.27 -8.83
CA ALA A 164 -22.20 10.03 -7.99
C ALA A 164 -22.77 11.31 -7.40
N GLY A 165 -24.10 11.38 -7.31
CA GLY A 165 -24.81 12.47 -6.65
C GLY A 165 -24.64 12.46 -5.13
N THR A 166 -25.03 13.56 -4.48
CA THR A 166 -25.10 13.63 -3.02
C THR A 166 -26.21 12.75 -2.48
N VAL A 167 -26.05 12.26 -1.25
CA VAL A 167 -27.09 11.51 -0.52
C VAL A 167 -27.36 12.19 0.80
N PHE A 168 -28.62 12.55 1.05
CA PHE A 168 -29.04 13.13 2.33
C PHE A 168 -30.22 12.34 2.89
N VAL A 169 -30.09 11.84 4.12
CA VAL A 169 -31.16 11.13 4.83
C VAL A 169 -31.46 11.84 6.14
N GLU A 170 -32.73 12.19 6.35
CA GLU A 170 -33.20 12.81 7.57
C GLU A 170 -34.27 11.95 8.23
N ASN A 171 -34.03 11.53 9.47
CA ASN A 171 -35.05 10.97 10.35
C ASN A 171 -35.47 12.07 11.33
N ALA A 172 -36.50 12.83 10.94
CA ALA A 172 -36.67 14.24 11.31
C ALA A 172 -37.19 14.49 12.73
N LEU A 173 -37.87 13.52 13.35
CA LEU A 173 -38.56 13.72 14.63
C LEU A 173 -38.22 12.61 15.61
N THR A 174 -38.25 12.92 16.91
CA THR A 174 -38.01 11.96 17.99
C THR A 174 -39.01 10.80 18.00
N SER A 175 -40.22 11.00 17.45
CA SER A 175 -41.24 9.96 17.24
C SER A 175 -40.99 9.03 16.04
N SER A 176 -40.00 9.34 15.19
CA SER A 176 -39.71 8.60 13.96
C SER A 176 -38.80 7.42 14.28
N THR A 177 -39.37 6.28 14.66
CA THR A 177 -38.60 5.09 15.05
C THR A 177 -38.35 4.18 13.85
N ILE A 178 -37.14 3.62 13.76
CA ILE A 178 -36.77 2.65 12.73
C ILE A 178 -36.25 1.39 13.41
N THR A 179 -36.96 0.28 13.22
CA THR A 179 -36.61 -1.02 13.79
C THR A 179 -36.41 -2.06 12.69
N THR A 180 -35.31 -2.79 12.72
CA THR A 180 -35.04 -3.90 11.78
C THR A 180 -34.69 -5.17 12.55
N TYR A 181 -35.20 -6.35 12.15
CA TYR A 181 -34.96 -7.60 12.92
C TYR A 181 -34.03 -8.63 12.27
N GLY A 182 -33.89 -8.62 10.94
CA GLY A 182 -33.16 -9.67 10.23
C GLY A 182 -31.65 -9.43 10.17
N PHE A 183 -30.87 -10.51 10.09
CA PHE A 183 -29.43 -10.46 9.86
C PHE A 183 -29.08 -9.66 8.59
N GLY A 184 -28.02 -8.84 8.65
CA GLY A 184 -27.57 -7.99 7.55
C GLY A 184 -28.45 -6.77 7.28
N SER A 185 -29.31 -6.36 8.22
CA SER A 185 -30.24 -5.24 8.04
C SER A 185 -29.80 -4.00 8.81
N SER A 186 -29.53 -2.89 8.11
CA SER A 186 -29.33 -1.58 8.73
C SER A 186 -30.65 -0.84 8.93
N ALA A 187 -30.75 -0.03 9.98
CA ALA A 187 -31.85 0.91 10.12
C ALA A 187 -31.77 1.99 9.03
N ILE A 188 -30.58 2.57 8.84
CA ILE A 188 -30.31 3.51 7.75
C ILE A 188 -28.98 3.11 7.08
N ALA A 189 -29.03 2.95 5.76
CA ALA A 189 -27.86 2.82 4.91
C ALA A 189 -27.89 3.92 3.84
N ALA A 190 -26.92 4.84 3.89
CA ALA A 190 -26.77 5.96 2.98
C ALA A 190 -25.41 5.87 2.27
N GLN A 191 -25.40 5.76 0.94
CA GLN A 191 -24.17 5.51 0.19
C GLN A 191 -24.11 6.33 -1.09
N SER A 192 -22.99 7.02 -1.31
CA SER A 192 -22.66 7.62 -2.60
C SER A 192 -21.40 6.98 -3.17
N ILE A 193 -21.51 6.34 -4.34
CA ILE A 193 -20.45 5.53 -4.93
C ILE A 193 -20.17 6.01 -6.35
N GLY A 194 -18.99 6.58 -6.56
CA GLY A 194 -18.52 7.01 -7.88
C GLY A 194 -18.37 5.84 -8.85
N GLY A 195 -18.61 6.09 -10.14
CA GLY A 195 -18.47 5.09 -11.19
C GLY A 195 -16.99 4.72 -11.44
N GLY A 196 -16.73 3.44 -11.67
CA GLY A 196 -15.42 2.94 -12.08
C GLY A 196 -15.06 3.35 -13.51
N GLY A 197 -13.76 3.43 -13.83
CA GLY A 197 -13.27 3.68 -15.18
C GLY A 197 -13.26 2.42 -16.06
N GLY A 198 -13.36 2.60 -17.37
CA GLY A 198 -13.37 1.53 -18.36
C GLY A 198 -11.98 1.03 -18.75
N THR A 199 -11.89 -0.15 -19.36
CA THR A 199 -10.60 -0.72 -19.80
C THR A 199 -10.16 -0.14 -21.14
N GLY A 200 -8.87 0.14 -21.31
CA GLY A 200 -8.30 0.46 -22.62
C GLY A 200 -8.30 -0.74 -23.56
N GLY A 201 -8.44 -0.49 -24.85
CA GLY A 201 -8.39 -1.51 -25.90
C GLY A 201 -6.96 -1.97 -26.17
N PHE A 202 -6.78 -3.22 -26.55
CA PHE A 202 -5.46 -3.74 -26.91
C PHE A 202 -5.04 -3.37 -28.33
N SER A 203 -3.75 -3.46 -28.63
CA SER A 203 -3.20 -3.24 -29.96
C SER A 203 -2.18 -4.30 -30.38
N ILE A 204 -2.20 -4.62 -31.67
CA ILE A 204 -1.26 -5.55 -32.33
C ILE A 204 -0.84 -4.96 -33.68
N ALA A 205 0.47 -4.81 -33.88
CA ALA A 205 1.07 -4.35 -35.13
C ALA A 205 2.05 -5.41 -35.67
N GLY A 206 1.90 -5.77 -36.94
CA GLY A 206 2.71 -6.77 -37.64
C GLY A 206 3.19 -6.30 -39.01
N SER A 207 4.47 -6.49 -39.35
CA SER A 207 4.99 -6.13 -40.68
C SER A 207 5.98 -7.16 -41.25
N ILE A 208 5.99 -7.32 -42.58
CA ILE A 208 6.93 -8.19 -43.30
C ILE A 208 7.37 -7.56 -44.64
N SER A 209 8.67 -7.35 -44.83
CA SER A 209 9.29 -6.80 -46.05
C SER A 209 10.82 -6.76 -45.96
N ASP A 210 11.55 -6.17 -46.91
CA ASP A 210 12.97 -5.87 -46.73
C ASP A 210 13.16 -4.85 -45.60
N TYR A 211 12.42 -3.73 -45.63
CA TYR A 211 12.42 -2.70 -44.58
C TYR A 211 11.09 -2.65 -43.82
N SER A 212 11.04 -3.12 -42.58
CA SER A 212 9.78 -3.23 -41.82
C SER A 212 9.75 -2.35 -40.58
N VAL A 213 8.62 -1.68 -40.35
CA VAL A 213 8.35 -0.95 -39.10
C VAL A 213 7.00 -1.37 -38.55
N SER A 214 6.97 -1.77 -37.27
CA SER A 214 5.73 -2.08 -36.54
C SER A 214 5.65 -1.25 -35.28
N ALA A 215 4.56 -0.48 -35.12
CA ALA A 215 4.31 0.33 -33.94
C ALA A 215 2.94 0.01 -33.35
N SER A 216 2.92 -0.35 -32.07
CA SER A 216 1.71 -0.69 -31.33
C SER A 216 1.62 0.15 -30.06
N ILE A 217 0.48 0.78 -29.80
CA ILE A 217 0.21 1.55 -28.57
C ILE A 217 -1.10 1.05 -27.96
N GLY A 218 -1.07 0.55 -26.74
CA GLY A 218 -2.25 0.10 -26.01
C GLY A 218 -3.12 1.29 -25.62
N GLY A 219 -4.44 1.08 -25.58
CA GLY A 219 -5.37 2.12 -25.16
C GLY A 219 -5.24 2.44 -23.67
N ALA A 220 -5.34 3.70 -23.28
CA ALA A 220 -5.37 4.04 -21.85
C ALA A 220 -6.67 3.54 -21.18
N GLY A 221 -6.58 3.15 -19.92
CA GLY A 221 -7.74 2.93 -19.06
C GLY A 221 -8.45 4.25 -18.73
N GLY A 222 -9.77 4.20 -18.60
CA GLY A 222 -10.57 5.35 -18.23
C GLY A 222 -10.40 5.70 -16.76
N SER A 223 -10.49 6.99 -16.43
CA SER A 223 -10.52 7.43 -15.03
C SER A 223 -11.83 7.02 -14.35
N ALA A 224 -11.75 6.66 -13.08
CA ALA A 224 -12.94 6.62 -12.24
C ALA A 224 -13.44 8.01 -11.90
N ASN A 225 -14.60 8.08 -11.25
CA ASN A 225 -15.20 9.33 -10.83
C ASN A 225 -15.61 9.38 -9.36
N ILE A 226 -16.03 10.58 -8.96
CA ILE A 226 -16.16 10.98 -7.56
C ILE A 226 -17.41 10.38 -6.92
N GLY A 227 -17.28 9.89 -5.68
CA GLY A 227 -18.41 9.65 -4.77
C GLY A 227 -18.92 10.98 -4.20
N GLY A 228 -20.23 11.19 -4.15
CA GLY A 228 -20.84 12.41 -3.63
C GLY A 228 -20.76 12.53 -2.11
N GLU A 229 -21.07 13.73 -1.59
CA GLU A 229 -21.22 13.96 -0.15
C GLU A 229 -22.38 13.12 0.39
N VAL A 230 -22.21 12.58 1.60
CA VAL A 230 -23.27 11.82 2.29
C VAL A 230 -23.53 12.40 3.67
N GLY A 231 -24.74 12.88 3.88
CA GLY A 231 -25.22 13.44 5.15
C GLY A 231 -26.34 12.60 5.75
N VAL A 232 -26.28 12.33 7.05
CA VAL A 232 -27.40 11.75 7.81
C VAL A 232 -27.68 12.57 9.07
N LEU A 233 -28.95 12.94 9.24
CA LEU A 233 -29.48 13.63 10.41
C LEU A 233 -30.52 12.74 11.11
N ASN A 234 -30.24 12.28 12.33
CA ASN A 234 -31.14 11.38 13.07
C ASN A 234 -31.61 11.98 14.40
N HIS A 235 -32.91 12.19 14.54
CA HIS A 235 -33.55 12.60 15.81
C HIS A 235 -34.29 11.46 16.52
N GLY A 236 -34.72 10.43 15.79
CA GLY A 236 -35.51 9.31 16.31
C GLY A 236 -34.68 8.10 16.75
N ALA A 237 -35.31 7.14 17.43
CA ALA A 237 -34.63 5.92 17.85
C ALA A 237 -34.39 4.96 16.68
N LEU A 238 -33.17 4.43 16.59
CA LEU A 238 -32.78 3.41 15.62
C LEU A 238 -32.45 2.11 16.37
N THR A 239 -33.10 1.02 15.99
CA THR A 239 -32.88 -0.29 16.63
C THR A 239 -32.69 -1.38 15.58
N THR A 240 -31.63 -2.17 15.70
CA THR A 240 -31.44 -3.37 14.88
C THR A 240 -31.28 -4.60 15.75
N TYR A 241 -31.89 -5.69 15.30
CA TYR A 241 -31.69 -7.04 15.80
C TYR A 241 -31.10 -7.90 14.69
N GLY A 242 -30.44 -9.00 15.05
CA GLY A 242 -29.95 -9.99 14.08
C GLY A 242 -28.48 -9.81 13.68
N GLY A 243 -27.91 -8.61 13.74
CA GLY A 243 -26.49 -8.35 13.50
C GLY A 243 -26.06 -8.38 12.03
N GLY A 244 -24.75 -8.44 11.77
CA GLY A 244 -24.19 -8.52 10.41
C GLY A 244 -24.18 -7.24 9.58
N ALA A 245 -24.74 -6.15 10.09
CA ALA A 245 -24.70 -4.82 9.47
C ALA A 245 -24.71 -3.71 10.54
N PRO A 246 -24.14 -2.52 10.27
CA PRO A 246 -24.27 -1.37 11.16
C PRO A 246 -25.71 -0.90 11.31
N VAL A 247 -26.07 -0.31 12.44
CA VAL A 247 -27.38 0.35 12.61
C VAL A 247 -27.51 1.52 11.65
N LEU A 248 -26.49 2.38 11.66
CA LEU A 248 -26.35 3.53 10.76
C LEU A 248 -25.06 3.37 9.93
N LEU A 249 -25.23 3.05 8.65
CA LEU A 249 -24.16 2.96 7.66
C LEU A 249 -24.17 4.20 6.76
N VAL A 250 -23.05 4.93 6.71
CA VAL A 250 -22.93 6.16 5.92
C VAL A 250 -21.59 6.15 5.18
N GLN A 251 -21.63 6.13 3.85
CA GLN A 251 -20.40 5.95 3.06
C GLN A 251 -20.35 6.84 1.82
N SER A 252 -19.22 7.51 1.63
CA SER A 252 -18.85 8.09 0.35
C SER A 252 -17.65 7.32 -0.20
N ILE A 253 -17.79 6.75 -1.39
CA ILE A 253 -16.77 5.90 -2.01
C ILE A 253 -16.47 6.41 -3.42
N GLY A 254 -15.19 6.65 -3.72
CA GLY A 254 -14.75 6.93 -5.08
C GLY A 254 -14.68 5.67 -5.95
N GLY A 255 -14.90 5.80 -7.26
CA GLY A 255 -14.79 4.66 -8.18
C GLY A 255 -13.36 4.16 -8.38
N GLY A 256 -13.16 2.92 -8.82
CA GLY A 256 -11.83 2.40 -9.20
C GLY A 256 -11.42 2.77 -10.63
N GLY A 257 -10.15 3.11 -10.86
CA GLY A 257 -9.60 3.43 -12.18
C GLY A 257 -9.56 2.22 -13.14
N GLY A 258 -9.69 2.47 -14.44
CA GLY A 258 -9.67 1.44 -15.47
C GLY A 258 -8.25 0.95 -15.80
N SER A 259 -8.11 -0.28 -16.30
CA SER A 259 -6.80 -0.81 -16.71
C SER A 259 -6.42 -0.37 -18.11
N GLY A 260 -5.13 -0.12 -18.36
CA GLY A 260 -4.59 0.11 -19.69
C GLY A 260 -4.57 -1.17 -20.54
N GLY A 261 -4.73 -1.01 -21.85
CA GLY A 261 -4.69 -2.09 -22.83
C GLY A 261 -3.27 -2.57 -23.09
N PHE A 262 -3.11 -3.85 -23.40
CA PHE A 262 -1.80 -4.40 -23.80
C PHE A 262 -1.45 -4.03 -25.24
N SER A 263 -0.17 -4.08 -25.57
CA SER A 263 0.38 -3.73 -26.87
C SER A 263 1.42 -4.74 -27.34
N VAL A 264 1.34 -5.16 -28.60
CA VAL A 264 2.31 -6.08 -29.22
C VAL A 264 2.73 -5.55 -30.58
N ALA A 265 4.03 -5.40 -30.80
CA ALA A 265 4.59 -5.07 -32.11
C ALA A 265 5.58 -6.16 -32.53
N GLY A 266 5.45 -6.65 -33.76
CA GLY A 266 6.31 -7.70 -34.30
C GLY A 266 6.63 -7.45 -35.76
N ASP A 267 7.90 -7.58 -36.16
CA ASP A 267 8.27 -7.45 -37.57
C ASP A 267 9.26 -8.53 -38.03
N VAL A 268 9.20 -8.83 -39.33
CA VAL A 268 10.14 -9.72 -40.01
C VAL A 268 10.71 -8.95 -41.21
N SER A 269 11.99 -8.60 -41.13
CA SER A 269 12.69 -7.84 -42.15
C SER A 269 13.77 -8.69 -42.83
N PHE A 270 14.01 -8.48 -44.12
CA PHE A 270 15.17 -9.06 -44.82
C PHE A 270 16.36 -8.10 -44.91
N GLU A 271 16.14 -6.83 -44.57
CA GLU A 271 17.16 -5.81 -44.36
C GLU A 271 16.98 -5.23 -42.95
N SER A 272 16.44 -4.02 -42.79
CA SER A 272 16.30 -3.40 -41.47
C SER A 272 14.87 -3.47 -40.92
N GLY A 273 14.76 -3.83 -39.64
CA GLY A 273 13.51 -4.01 -38.92
C GLY A 273 13.43 -3.11 -37.69
N ALA A 274 12.24 -2.63 -37.37
CA ALA A 274 12.00 -1.90 -36.13
C ALA A 274 10.62 -2.20 -35.55
N SER A 275 10.59 -2.59 -34.27
CA SER A 275 9.34 -2.79 -33.52
C SER A 275 9.27 -1.91 -32.26
N LEU A 276 8.14 -1.23 -32.11
CA LEU A 276 7.81 -0.38 -30.96
C LEU A 276 6.49 -0.84 -30.33
N ALA A 277 6.51 -1.20 -29.06
CA ALA A 277 5.30 -1.46 -28.28
C ALA A 277 5.23 -0.56 -27.05
N VAL A 278 4.12 0.16 -26.87
CA VAL A 278 3.83 0.94 -25.66
C VAL A 278 2.52 0.44 -25.04
N GLY A 279 2.55 0.00 -23.80
CA GLY A 279 1.37 -0.41 -23.05
C GLY A 279 0.50 0.80 -22.69
N GLY A 280 -0.81 0.60 -22.56
CA GLY A 280 -1.74 1.68 -22.19
C GLY A 280 -1.57 2.11 -20.73
N GLN A 281 -1.76 3.38 -20.43
CA GLN A 281 -1.74 3.86 -19.03
C GLN A 281 -2.97 3.33 -18.25
N GLY A 282 -2.83 3.09 -16.95
CA GLY A 282 -3.94 2.86 -16.04
C GLY A 282 -4.66 4.18 -15.70
N GLY A 283 -5.98 4.10 -15.51
CA GLY A 283 -6.83 5.23 -15.16
C GLY A 283 -6.71 5.62 -13.68
N VAL A 284 -6.95 6.89 -13.36
CA VAL A 284 -6.91 7.41 -11.98
C VAL A 284 -8.14 6.93 -11.20
N GLY A 285 -7.96 6.60 -9.92
CA GLY A 285 -9.03 6.30 -8.98
C GLY A 285 -9.86 7.54 -8.61
N GLY A 286 -11.15 7.34 -8.42
CA GLY A 286 -12.11 8.38 -8.06
C GLY A 286 -11.93 8.82 -6.61
N LYS A 287 -12.14 10.10 -6.33
CA LYS A 287 -12.17 10.61 -4.95
C LYS A 287 -13.49 10.22 -4.28
N SER A 288 -13.50 9.99 -2.97
CA SER A 288 -14.75 10.13 -2.21
C SER A 288 -14.97 11.60 -1.84
N ASN A 289 -16.04 11.86 -1.11
CA ASN A 289 -16.34 13.15 -0.52
C ASN A 289 -16.60 13.04 0.98
N VAL A 290 -16.92 14.16 1.62
CA VAL A 290 -17.18 14.24 3.05
C VAL A 290 -18.38 13.35 3.41
N VAL A 291 -18.24 12.65 4.52
CA VAL A 291 -19.35 11.99 5.22
C VAL A 291 -19.65 12.77 6.50
N ALA A 292 -20.91 13.14 6.71
CA ALA A 292 -21.36 13.87 7.90
C ALA A 292 -22.53 13.15 8.56
N VAL A 293 -22.40 12.85 9.86
CA VAL A 293 -23.43 12.20 10.66
C VAL A 293 -23.75 13.04 11.88
N GLU A 294 -25.02 13.40 12.05
CA GLU A 294 -25.55 14.05 13.24
C GLU A 294 -26.61 13.16 13.89
N ASN A 295 -26.31 12.66 15.08
CA ASN A 295 -27.19 11.77 15.83
C ASN A 295 -27.61 12.37 17.17
N TYR A 296 -28.92 12.61 17.32
CA TYR A 296 -29.57 13.04 18.55
C TYR A 296 -30.39 11.92 19.20
N GLY A 297 -30.82 10.93 18.41
CA GLY A 297 -31.65 9.80 18.87
C GLY A 297 -30.83 8.65 19.47
N ALA A 298 -31.50 7.76 20.21
CA ALA A 298 -30.86 6.56 20.73
C ALA A 298 -30.59 5.54 19.61
N ILE A 299 -29.39 4.96 19.60
CA ILE A 299 -28.98 3.88 18.70
C ILE A 299 -28.77 2.61 19.53
N THR A 300 -29.45 1.53 19.14
CA THR A 300 -29.37 0.25 19.83
C THR A 300 -29.16 -0.89 18.84
N SER A 301 -28.05 -1.62 19.00
CA SER A 301 -27.68 -2.80 18.21
C SER A 301 -27.68 -4.04 19.11
N LEU A 302 -28.56 -5.00 18.86
CA LEU A 302 -28.73 -6.21 19.68
C LEU A 302 -28.42 -7.46 18.85
N ALA A 303 -27.16 -7.87 18.87
CA ALA A 303 -26.64 -9.01 18.12
C ALA A 303 -25.71 -9.91 18.97
N PRO A 304 -26.13 -10.39 20.15
CA PRO A 304 -25.24 -11.05 21.12
C PRO A 304 -24.55 -12.32 20.58
N THR A 305 -25.17 -13.01 19.63
CA THR A 305 -24.63 -14.24 19.02
C THR A 305 -24.00 -14.03 17.65
N THR A 306 -24.57 -13.16 16.83
CA THR A 306 -24.19 -12.97 15.43
C THR A 306 -23.12 -11.88 15.24
N GLY A 307 -23.10 -10.87 16.12
CA GLY A 307 -22.09 -9.82 16.11
C GLY A 307 -22.05 -8.98 14.83
N ASN A 308 -20.89 -8.35 14.60
CA ASN A 308 -20.58 -7.49 13.45
C ASN A 308 -21.68 -6.44 13.20
N ALA A 309 -22.08 -5.74 14.25
CA ALA A 309 -23.21 -4.81 14.21
C ALA A 309 -22.86 -3.46 14.84
N PRO A 310 -21.99 -2.65 14.19
CA PRO A 310 -21.61 -1.34 14.70
C PRO A 310 -22.82 -0.41 14.91
N GLY A 311 -22.75 0.51 15.86
CA GLY A 311 -23.79 1.52 16.04
C GLY A 311 -23.78 2.50 14.86
N ILE A 312 -22.68 3.24 14.70
CA ILE A 312 -22.45 4.14 13.57
C ILE A 312 -21.19 3.70 12.83
N LEU A 313 -21.30 3.54 11.51
CA LEU A 313 -20.16 3.38 10.61
C LEU A 313 -20.21 4.49 9.55
N ALA A 314 -19.30 5.47 9.68
CA ALA A 314 -19.12 6.59 8.76
C ALA A 314 -17.79 6.44 8.01
N GLN A 315 -17.81 6.35 6.68
CA GLN A 315 -16.59 6.08 5.90
C GLN A 315 -16.49 6.93 4.63
N SER A 316 -15.36 7.63 4.48
CA SER A 316 -14.95 8.25 3.23
C SER A 316 -13.79 7.46 2.65
N VAL A 317 -13.98 6.82 1.50
CA VAL A 317 -12.98 5.92 0.90
C VAL A 317 -12.67 6.30 -0.54
N GLY A 318 -11.43 6.70 -0.80
CA GLY A 318 -10.95 6.93 -2.15
C GLY A 318 -10.88 5.62 -2.95
N GLY A 319 -11.17 5.67 -4.25
CA GLY A 319 -11.11 4.51 -5.12
C GLY A 319 -9.68 4.18 -5.56
N SER A 320 -9.40 2.92 -5.90
CA SER A 320 -8.07 2.49 -6.34
C SER A 320 -7.71 3.03 -7.73
N GLY A 321 -6.41 3.18 -8.01
CA GLY A 321 -5.91 3.42 -9.36
C GLY A 321 -5.95 2.15 -10.24
N GLY A 322 -5.96 2.34 -11.55
CA GLY A 322 -5.96 1.26 -12.53
C GLY A 322 -4.54 0.77 -12.89
N ASN A 323 -4.42 -0.47 -13.36
CA ASN A 323 -3.13 -1.03 -13.76
C ASN A 323 -2.69 -0.54 -15.14
N GLY A 324 -1.39 -0.35 -15.33
CA GLY A 324 -0.79 -0.11 -16.64
C GLY A 324 -0.77 -1.37 -17.51
N GLY A 325 -0.77 -1.16 -18.83
CA GLY A 325 -0.83 -2.20 -19.84
C GLY A 325 0.52 -2.85 -20.12
N PHE A 326 0.49 -4.13 -20.49
CA PHE A 326 1.66 -4.89 -20.95
C PHE A 326 2.15 -4.41 -22.33
N ALA A 327 3.46 -4.46 -22.58
CA ALA A 327 4.06 -4.14 -23.86
C ALA A 327 5.05 -5.22 -24.31
N ALA A 328 4.95 -5.68 -25.56
CA ALA A 328 5.92 -6.59 -26.16
C ALA A 328 6.35 -6.14 -27.56
N SER A 329 7.65 -5.97 -27.78
CA SER A 329 8.25 -5.74 -29.09
C SER A 329 9.14 -6.91 -29.51
N GLY A 330 9.06 -7.29 -30.78
CA GLY A 330 9.84 -8.39 -31.36
C GLY A 330 10.29 -8.06 -32.79
N SER A 331 11.52 -8.36 -33.15
CA SER A 331 12.00 -8.17 -34.53
C SER A 331 12.93 -9.31 -34.95
N LEU A 332 12.85 -9.68 -36.23
CA LEU A 332 13.77 -10.60 -36.90
C LEU A 332 14.27 -9.91 -38.18
N ALA A 333 15.55 -9.56 -38.26
CA ALA A 333 16.10 -8.68 -39.31
C ALA A 333 17.54 -9.02 -39.74
N THR A 334 18.12 -8.30 -40.72
CA THR A 334 19.60 -8.15 -40.77
C THR A 334 20.06 -7.14 -39.73
N ASN A 335 19.32 -6.04 -39.58
CA ASN A 335 19.55 -5.02 -38.57
C ASN A 335 18.22 -4.71 -37.85
N ASP A 336 18.12 -5.00 -36.55
CA ASP A 336 16.90 -4.73 -35.79
C ASP A 336 17.03 -3.64 -34.73
N LEU A 337 15.89 -3.02 -34.43
CA LEU A 337 15.66 -2.22 -33.24
C LEU A 337 14.33 -2.63 -32.59
N THR A 338 14.36 -3.03 -31.33
CA THR A 338 13.16 -3.31 -30.53
C THR A 338 13.05 -2.35 -29.36
N LEU A 339 11.85 -1.80 -29.12
CA LEU A 339 11.53 -0.95 -27.98
C LEU A 339 10.18 -1.35 -27.37
N ALA A 340 10.17 -1.73 -26.10
CA ALA A 340 8.94 -1.96 -25.34
C ALA A 340 8.86 -1.06 -24.10
N VAL A 341 7.74 -0.38 -23.91
CA VAL A 341 7.47 0.47 -22.75
C VAL A 341 6.16 0.04 -22.10
N GLY A 342 6.23 -0.45 -20.87
CA GLY A 342 5.05 -0.80 -20.08
C GLY A 342 4.24 0.43 -19.72
N GLY A 343 2.92 0.31 -19.65
CA GLY A 343 2.05 1.41 -19.26
C GLY A 343 2.22 1.77 -17.79
N GLY A 344 2.14 3.04 -17.41
CA GLY A 344 2.12 3.46 -16.01
C GLY A 344 0.81 3.10 -15.30
N GLY A 345 0.87 2.79 -14.01
CA GLY A 345 -0.30 2.63 -13.14
C GLY A 345 -0.95 3.97 -12.82
N GLY A 346 -2.26 3.96 -12.63
CA GLY A 346 -3.03 5.14 -12.25
C GLY A 346 -2.92 5.46 -10.76
N ASN A 347 -3.03 6.73 -10.38
CA ASN A 347 -3.03 7.13 -8.97
C ASN A 347 -4.31 6.68 -8.26
N GLY A 348 -4.23 6.39 -6.97
CA GLY A 348 -5.39 6.20 -6.09
C GLY A 348 -6.13 7.51 -5.84
N GLY A 349 -7.44 7.41 -5.61
CA GLY A 349 -8.31 8.54 -5.29
C GLY A 349 -8.20 8.98 -3.84
N ALA A 350 -8.43 10.25 -3.57
CA ALA A 350 -8.38 10.79 -2.21
C ALA A 350 -9.69 10.53 -1.43
N ALA A 351 -9.58 10.39 -0.12
CA ALA A 351 -10.70 10.50 0.81
C ALA A 351 -10.76 11.90 1.44
N LEU A 352 -11.96 12.47 1.54
CA LEU A 352 -12.18 13.85 1.99
C LEU A 352 -12.67 13.96 3.44
N GLY A 353 -12.71 12.85 4.19
CA GLY A 353 -12.97 12.86 5.63
C GLY A 353 -14.34 12.34 6.02
N ALA A 354 -14.46 11.92 7.28
CA ALA A 354 -15.72 11.53 7.90
C ALA A 354 -15.89 12.22 9.27
N GLY A 355 -17.04 12.85 9.49
CA GLY A 355 -17.41 13.54 10.72
C GLY A 355 -18.63 12.90 11.37
N VAL A 356 -18.57 12.65 12.68
CA VAL A 356 -19.70 12.17 13.47
C VAL A 356 -19.90 13.07 14.69
N SER A 357 -21.10 13.60 14.85
CA SER A 357 -21.56 14.30 16.05
C SER A 357 -22.69 13.49 16.69
N ASN A 358 -22.48 13.03 17.92
CA ASN A 358 -23.41 12.18 18.65
C ASN A 358 -23.77 12.76 20.01
N THR A 359 -25.04 13.11 20.21
CA THR A 359 -25.59 13.51 21.51
C THR A 359 -26.55 12.46 22.10
N GLY A 360 -26.99 11.49 21.27
CA GLY A 360 -27.81 10.36 21.70
C GLY A 360 -27.00 9.22 22.35
N THR A 361 -27.68 8.32 23.06
CA THR A 361 -27.03 7.12 23.62
C THR A 361 -26.78 6.08 22.53
N ILE A 362 -25.62 5.42 22.58
CA ILE A 362 -25.27 4.30 21.69
C ILE A 362 -25.03 3.07 22.54
N GLN A 363 -25.79 2.01 22.28
CA GLN A 363 -25.60 0.71 22.89
C GLN A 363 -25.44 -0.37 21.82
N THR A 364 -24.34 -1.11 21.86
CA THR A 364 -24.13 -2.26 20.97
C THR A 364 -23.84 -3.52 21.78
N SER A 365 -24.37 -4.65 21.32
CA SER A 365 -24.16 -5.98 21.90
C SER A 365 -23.85 -7.00 20.81
N GLY A 366 -22.81 -7.81 21.05
CA GLY A 366 -22.29 -8.80 20.11
C GLY A 366 -20.78 -8.64 19.88
N PRO A 367 -20.07 -9.70 19.46
CA PRO A 367 -18.66 -9.60 19.06
C PRO A 367 -18.52 -8.72 17.81
N LEU A 368 -17.38 -8.02 17.65
CA LEU A 368 -17.10 -7.14 16.49
C LEU A 368 -18.11 -5.99 16.29
N SER A 369 -18.81 -5.56 17.34
CA SER A 369 -19.88 -4.56 17.28
C SER A 369 -19.44 -3.25 17.94
N ALA A 370 -18.62 -2.47 17.24
CA ALA A 370 -18.13 -1.19 17.74
C ALA A 370 -19.26 -0.16 17.97
N GLY A 371 -19.05 0.81 18.88
CA GLY A 371 -20.02 1.88 19.11
C GLY A 371 -20.08 2.86 17.93
N ILE A 372 -19.00 3.60 17.73
CA ILE A 372 -18.83 4.54 16.61
C ILE A 372 -17.53 4.24 15.87
N ILE A 373 -17.61 4.15 14.55
CA ILE A 373 -16.46 4.09 13.65
C ILE A 373 -16.57 5.24 12.66
N ALA A 374 -15.56 6.12 12.63
CA ALA A 374 -15.36 7.12 11.58
C ALA A 374 -14.01 6.87 10.89
N GLN A 375 -14.02 6.74 9.57
CA GLN A 375 -12.81 6.41 8.80
C GLN A 375 -12.70 7.24 7.53
N SER A 376 -11.48 7.71 7.26
CA SER A 376 -11.08 8.29 5.99
C SER A 376 -9.91 7.48 5.44
N VAL A 377 -10.08 6.87 4.27
CA VAL A 377 -9.10 5.95 3.68
C VAL A 377 -8.80 6.34 2.24
N GLY A 378 -7.56 6.71 1.95
CA GLY A 378 -7.11 6.98 0.60
C GLY A 378 -7.07 5.70 -0.24
N GLY A 379 -7.39 5.81 -1.53
CA GLY A 379 -7.33 4.68 -2.45
C GLY A 379 -5.90 4.23 -2.75
N VAL A 380 -5.70 2.95 -3.05
CA VAL A 380 -4.35 2.45 -3.42
C VAL A 380 -3.97 2.86 -4.84
N GLY A 381 -2.68 3.05 -5.11
CA GLY A 381 -2.15 3.28 -6.45
C GLY A 381 -2.13 2.00 -7.31
N GLY A 382 -2.26 2.16 -8.63
CA GLY A 382 -2.24 1.06 -9.59
C GLY A 382 -0.83 0.57 -9.92
N THR A 383 -0.71 -0.67 -10.36
CA THR A 383 0.60 -1.26 -10.74
C THR A 383 1.01 -0.82 -12.14
N GLY A 384 2.32 -0.64 -12.37
CA GLY A 384 2.88 -0.42 -13.69
C GLY A 384 2.91 -1.70 -14.54
N GLY A 385 2.86 -1.54 -15.86
CA GLY A 385 2.84 -2.62 -16.84
C GLY A 385 4.21 -3.21 -17.12
N PHE A 386 4.24 -4.50 -17.46
CA PHE A 386 5.46 -5.24 -17.83
C PHE A 386 5.85 -4.97 -19.30
N ALA A 387 7.13 -4.78 -19.57
CA ALA A 387 7.70 -4.59 -20.90
C ALA A 387 8.65 -5.72 -21.32
N VAL A 388 8.52 -6.22 -22.55
CA VAL A 388 9.40 -7.24 -23.12
C VAL A 388 9.88 -6.82 -24.51
N GLY A 389 11.19 -6.84 -24.75
CA GLY A 389 11.79 -6.52 -26.04
C GLY A 389 12.71 -7.65 -26.48
N ALA A 390 12.49 -8.20 -27.68
CA ALA A 390 13.25 -9.33 -28.19
C ALA A 390 13.70 -9.13 -29.65
N GLY A 391 15.01 -9.06 -29.90
CA GLY A 391 15.57 -8.90 -31.25
C GLY A 391 16.41 -10.10 -31.67
N VAL A 392 16.33 -10.49 -32.94
CA VAL A 392 17.24 -11.43 -33.58
C VAL A 392 17.67 -10.86 -34.92
N ALA A 393 18.96 -10.57 -35.05
CA ALA A 393 19.52 -9.96 -36.24
C ALA A 393 20.64 -10.79 -36.88
N ALA A 394 20.70 -10.78 -38.21
CA ALA A 394 21.81 -11.35 -38.96
C ALA A 394 23.09 -10.50 -38.89
N GLU A 395 23.01 -9.24 -38.44
CA GLU A 395 24.15 -8.34 -38.19
C GLU A 395 24.01 -7.69 -36.81
N ALA A 396 23.24 -6.60 -36.69
CA ALA A 396 23.09 -5.81 -35.47
C ALA A 396 21.69 -5.89 -34.86
N SER A 397 21.58 -6.23 -33.57
CA SER A 397 20.33 -6.26 -32.82
C SER A 397 20.40 -5.35 -31.60
N VAL A 398 19.43 -4.43 -31.47
CA VAL A 398 19.37 -3.49 -30.34
C VAL A 398 17.99 -3.53 -29.69
N GLY A 399 17.95 -3.77 -28.37
CA GLY A 399 16.72 -3.87 -27.61
C GLY A 399 16.67 -2.87 -26.46
N PHE A 400 15.52 -2.24 -26.28
CA PHE A 400 15.21 -1.36 -25.16
C PHE A 400 13.91 -1.80 -24.49
N THR A 401 13.94 -1.90 -23.16
CA THR A 401 12.73 -2.09 -22.36
C THR A 401 12.65 -1.12 -21.20
N LEU A 402 11.45 -0.60 -20.94
CA LEU A 402 11.13 0.22 -19.78
C LEU A 402 9.84 -0.27 -19.14
N GLY A 403 9.92 -0.71 -17.89
CA GLY A 403 8.74 -1.06 -17.10
C GLY A 403 7.92 0.18 -16.75
N GLY A 404 6.61 0.05 -16.69
CA GLY A 404 5.74 1.18 -16.36
C GLY A 404 5.89 1.63 -14.90
N GLY A 405 5.80 2.92 -14.59
CA GLY A 405 5.78 3.38 -13.19
C GLY A 405 4.52 2.94 -12.44
N GLY A 406 4.61 2.70 -11.13
CA GLY A 406 3.45 2.51 -10.26
C GLY A 406 2.76 3.84 -9.94
N GLY A 407 1.44 3.81 -9.77
CA GLY A 407 0.65 4.99 -9.40
C GLY A 407 0.83 5.38 -7.94
N ALA A 408 0.70 6.66 -7.60
CA ALA A 408 0.73 7.10 -6.21
C ALA A 408 -0.54 6.67 -5.45
N GLY A 409 -0.41 6.44 -4.15
CA GLY A 409 -1.53 6.24 -3.25
C GLY A 409 -2.34 7.53 -3.04
N GLY A 410 -3.64 7.36 -2.86
CA GLY A 410 -4.58 8.41 -2.56
C GLY A 410 -4.40 8.94 -1.14
N LYS A 411 -4.65 10.23 -0.95
CA LYS A 411 -4.55 10.85 0.37
C LYS A 411 -5.84 10.65 1.19
N ALA A 412 -5.76 10.75 2.50
CA ALA A 412 -6.92 10.81 3.39
C ALA A 412 -6.93 12.11 4.18
N ALA A 413 -8.08 12.77 4.25
CA ALA A 413 -8.29 14.01 4.99
C ALA A 413 -8.83 13.76 6.42
N ALA A 414 -8.84 14.83 7.23
CA ALA A 414 -9.30 14.84 8.62
C ALA A 414 -10.57 14.05 8.87
N THR A 415 -10.60 13.33 10.00
CA THR A 415 -11.77 12.60 10.47
C THR A 415 -11.95 12.90 11.94
N GLY A 416 -13.19 13.26 12.33
CA GLY A 416 -13.49 13.73 13.67
C GLY A 416 -14.74 13.06 14.25
N ILE A 417 -14.68 12.76 15.55
CA ILE A 417 -15.86 12.35 16.32
C ILE A 417 -16.05 13.31 17.50
N TYR A 418 -17.26 13.82 17.64
CA TYR A 418 -17.74 14.48 18.84
C TYR A 418 -18.82 13.61 19.47
N THR A 419 -18.66 13.20 20.73
CA THR A 419 -19.70 12.47 21.46
C THR A 419 -19.99 13.08 22.84
N ALA A 420 -21.24 13.51 23.02
CA ALA A 420 -21.82 13.99 24.27
C ALA A 420 -22.92 13.05 24.80
N GLY A 421 -23.27 11.99 24.06
CA GLY A 421 -24.04 10.86 24.56
C GLY A 421 -23.15 9.70 24.97
N SER A 422 -23.62 8.85 25.89
CA SER A 422 -22.85 7.69 26.35
C SER A 422 -22.73 6.62 25.26
N VAL A 423 -21.56 6.01 25.18
CA VAL A 423 -21.26 4.91 24.24
C VAL A 423 -20.96 3.65 25.05
N THR A 424 -21.79 2.62 24.89
CA THR A 424 -21.64 1.33 25.58
C THR A 424 -21.56 0.20 24.58
N THR A 425 -20.52 -0.61 24.67
CA THR A 425 -20.31 -1.78 23.80
C THR A 425 -20.12 -3.04 24.65
N ALA A 426 -20.75 -4.14 24.27
CA ALA A 426 -20.62 -5.43 24.94
C ALA A 426 -20.34 -6.54 23.93
N GLY A 427 -19.21 -7.22 24.08
CA GLY A 427 -18.74 -8.28 23.19
C GLY A 427 -17.25 -8.15 22.90
N ASN A 428 -16.63 -9.27 22.51
CA ASN A 428 -15.21 -9.30 22.18
C ASN A 428 -14.92 -8.53 20.89
N GLN A 429 -13.78 -7.84 20.84
CA GLN A 429 -13.34 -7.04 19.69
C GLN A 429 -14.34 -5.94 19.29
N SER A 430 -15.05 -5.38 20.27
CA SER A 430 -16.09 -4.36 20.10
C SER A 430 -15.62 -3.04 20.73
N PRO A 431 -14.79 -2.24 20.03
CA PRO A 431 -14.29 -0.99 20.56
C PRO A 431 -15.40 0.05 20.75
N GLY A 432 -15.26 0.94 21.74
CA GLY A 432 -16.21 2.02 21.99
C GLY A 432 -16.27 3.00 20.83
N VAL A 433 -15.15 3.70 20.61
CA VAL A 433 -15.01 4.71 19.55
C VAL A 433 -13.73 4.47 18.75
N VAL A 434 -13.85 4.52 17.42
CA VAL A 434 -12.74 4.37 16.47
C VAL A 434 -12.72 5.54 15.50
N VAL A 435 -11.60 6.26 15.45
CA VAL A 435 -11.29 7.29 14.46
C VAL A 435 -10.04 6.88 13.70
N GLN A 436 -10.12 6.75 12.38
CA GLN A 436 -8.93 6.41 11.58
C GLN A 436 -8.81 7.27 10.33
N VAL A 437 -7.62 7.80 10.10
CA VAL A 437 -7.24 8.47 8.85
C VAL A 437 -6.06 7.73 8.26
N ILE A 438 -6.25 7.12 7.10
CA ILE A 438 -5.29 6.18 6.51
C ILE A 438 -5.01 6.60 5.08
N GLY A 439 -3.77 6.96 4.78
CA GLY A 439 -3.33 7.18 3.41
C GLY A 439 -3.26 5.87 2.61
N GLY A 440 -3.55 5.93 1.31
CA GLY A 440 -3.49 4.77 0.43
C GLY A 440 -2.07 4.35 0.10
N ALA A 441 -1.81 3.06 -0.10
CA ALA A 441 -0.49 2.58 -0.52
C ALA A 441 -0.18 2.99 -1.97
N GLY A 442 1.10 3.21 -2.28
CA GLY A 442 1.60 3.37 -3.64
C GLY A 442 1.63 2.05 -4.41
N GLY A 443 1.45 2.13 -5.73
CA GLY A 443 1.47 0.97 -6.63
C GLY A 443 2.88 0.50 -6.96
N ALA A 444 3.04 -0.78 -7.27
CA ALA A 444 4.32 -1.34 -7.69
C ALA A 444 4.71 -0.85 -9.10
N GLY A 445 6.00 -0.64 -9.31
CA GLY A 445 6.56 -0.45 -10.64
C GLY A 445 6.53 -1.74 -11.46
N GLY A 446 6.25 -1.57 -12.75
CA GLY A 446 6.23 -2.64 -13.74
C GLY A 446 7.62 -3.17 -14.05
N TRP A 447 7.69 -4.44 -14.40
CA TRP A 447 8.96 -5.09 -14.71
C TRP A 447 9.38 -4.81 -16.14
N ASP A 448 10.58 -5.24 -16.49
CA ASP A 448 11.04 -5.21 -17.86
C ASP A 448 12.06 -6.33 -18.17
N ALA A 449 12.09 -6.77 -19.43
CA ALA A 449 13.02 -7.79 -19.92
C ALA A 449 13.43 -7.52 -21.38
N ALA A 450 14.69 -7.17 -21.61
CA ALA A 450 15.29 -7.01 -22.92
C ALA A 450 16.18 -8.20 -23.28
N GLY A 451 16.05 -8.73 -24.50
CA GLY A 451 16.87 -9.82 -25.02
C GLY A 451 17.22 -9.60 -26.48
N THR A 452 18.50 -9.65 -26.86
CA THR A 452 18.91 -9.54 -28.26
C THR A 452 19.93 -10.58 -28.66
N ILE A 453 19.90 -10.98 -29.93
CA ILE A 453 20.93 -11.82 -30.56
C ILE A 453 21.30 -11.21 -31.90
N GLY A 454 22.57 -10.85 -32.10
CA GLY A 454 23.09 -10.36 -33.39
C GLY A 454 24.27 -11.21 -33.84
N SER A 455 24.63 -11.22 -35.12
CA SER A 455 25.87 -11.88 -35.53
C SER A 455 27.09 -11.02 -35.20
N ASP A 456 27.04 -9.70 -35.48
CA ASP A 456 28.12 -8.77 -35.22
C ASP A 456 27.89 -8.04 -33.90
N ILE A 457 26.75 -7.34 -33.76
CA ILE A 457 26.47 -6.48 -32.60
C ILE A 457 25.16 -6.89 -31.94
N SER A 458 25.15 -7.01 -30.63
CA SER A 458 23.96 -7.21 -29.81
C SER A 458 24.00 -6.28 -28.60
N ALA A 459 22.98 -5.45 -28.44
CA ALA A 459 22.84 -4.55 -27.30
C ALA A 459 21.45 -4.66 -26.69
N SER A 460 21.37 -4.70 -25.37
CA SER A 460 20.08 -4.69 -24.66
C SER A 460 20.11 -3.77 -23.45
N PHE A 461 19.13 -2.88 -23.36
CA PHE A 461 18.95 -1.93 -22.25
C PHE A 461 17.60 -2.17 -21.59
N ALA A 462 17.63 -2.33 -20.28
CA ALA A 462 16.49 -2.73 -19.48
C ALA A 462 16.37 -1.76 -18.28
N ILE A 463 15.19 -1.19 -18.05
CA ILE A 463 14.91 -0.24 -16.96
C ILE A 463 13.58 -0.60 -16.27
N GLY A 464 13.64 -0.93 -14.99
CA GLY A 464 12.48 -1.28 -14.19
C GLY A 464 11.65 -0.04 -13.87
N GLY A 465 10.33 -0.20 -13.81
CA GLY A 465 9.44 0.89 -13.44
C GLY A 465 9.61 1.33 -11.99
N HIS A 466 9.50 2.62 -11.70
CA HIS A 466 9.53 3.11 -10.32
C HIS A 466 8.25 2.74 -9.56
N GLY A 467 8.34 2.45 -8.27
CA GLY A 467 7.18 2.33 -7.39
C GLY A 467 6.54 3.69 -7.11
N GLY A 468 5.22 3.71 -6.93
CA GLY A 468 4.47 4.92 -6.62
C GLY A 468 4.62 5.35 -5.15
N ALA A 469 4.52 6.64 -4.87
CA ALA A 469 4.54 7.14 -3.49
C ALA A 469 3.29 6.71 -2.72
N GLY A 470 3.40 6.50 -1.41
CA GLY A 470 2.26 6.34 -0.52
C GLY A 470 1.50 7.65 -0.33
N GLY A 471 0.19 7.57 -0.12
CA GLY A 471 -0.68 8.70 0.16
C GLY A 471 -0.56 9.17 1.61
N SER A 472 -0.68 10.48 1.83
CA SER A 472 -0.64 11.05 3.19
C SER A 472 -2.02 11.01 3.87
N ALA A 473 -2.03 10.87 5.19
CA ALA A 473 -3.20 11.07 6.05
C ALA A 473 -3.25 12.52 6.57
N TYR A 474 -3.27 13.51 5.68
CA TYR A 474 -3.13 14.92 6.07
C TYR A 474 -4.38 15.43 6.82
N ASP A 475 -4.16 16.22 7.87
CA ASP A 475 -5.16 16.76 8.84
C ASP A 475 -5.73 15.81 9.92
N GLY A 476 -5.22 14.58 10.04
CA GLY A 476 -5.23 13.87 11.33
C GLY A 476 -6.55 13.26 11.83
N ALA A 477 -6.50 12.64 13.01
CA ALA A 477 -7.61 11.93 13.65
C ALA A 477 -8.02 12.62 14.97
N ASP A 478 -9.26 13.11 15.02
CA ASP A 478 -9.81 13.91 16.12
C ASP A 478 -10.91 13.20 16.89
N LEU A 479 -10.85 13.31 18.21
CA LEU A 479 -11.91 12.85 19.10
C LEU A 479 -12.13 13.83 20.25
N GLU A 480 -13.39 14.21 20.45
CA GLU A 480 -13.87 14.85 21.67
C GLU A 480 -14.99 14.01 22.29
N ALA A 481 -14.79 13.57 23.54
CA ALA A 481 -15.77 12.82 24.30
C ALA A 481 -16.06 13.50 25.64
N THR A 482 -17.30 13.99 25.79
CA THR A 482 -17.79 14.67 26.99
C THR A 482 -18.77 13.81 27.82
N ALA A 483 -19.05 12.59 27.34
CA ALA A 483 -19.87 11.59 28.03
C ALA A 483 -19.14 10.24 28.13
N PRO A 484 -19.55 9.35 29.05
CA PRO A 484 -18.81 8.12 29.34
C PRO A 484 -18.73 7.14 28.17
N ILE A 485 -17.58 6.47 28.05
CA ILE A 485 -17.36 5.37 27.11
C ILE A 485 -17.11 4.08 27.91
N PHE A 486 -17.94 3.08 27.68
CA PHE A 486 -17.87 1.79 28.34
C PHE A 486 -17.72 0.66 27.34
N THR A 487 -16.73 -0.20 27.53
CA THR A 487 -16.54 -1.42 26.72
C THR A 487 -16.42 -2.63 27.63
N ASN A 488 -17.09 -3.71 27.26
CA ASN A 488 -16.99 -4.98 27.97
C ASN A 488 -16.76 -6.13 26.99
N GLY A 489 -15.51 -6.55 26.85
CA GLY A 489 -15.12 -7.67 26.02
C GLY A 489 -13.62 -7.75 25.83
N LEU A 490 -13.12 -8.93 25.50
CA LEU A 490 -11.71 -9.16 25.19
C LEU A 490 -11.31 -8.33 23.96
N LEU A 491 -10.13 -7.70 23.96
CA LEU A 491 -9.62 -6.91 22.82
C LEU A 491 -10.57 -5.77 22.39
N SER A 492 -11.25 -5.13 23.33
CA SER A 492 -12.26 -4.09 23.08
C SER A 492 -11.80 -2.73 23.64
N PRO A 493 -10.95 -1.97 22.93
CA PRO A 493 -10.50 -0.67 23.38
C PRO A 493 -11.64 0.32 23.61
N GLY A 494 -11.50 1.19 24.62
CA GLY A 494 -12.46 2.29 24.83
C GLY A 494 -12.43 3.27 23.66
N VAL A 495 -11.24 3.81 23.42
CA VAL A 495 -10.94 4.72 22.31
C VAL A 495 -9.79 4.18 21.49
N LEU A 496 -9.94 4.23 20.17
CA LEU A 496 -8.88 4.02 19.19
C LEU A 496 -8.83 5.21 18.22
N ALA A 497 -7.78 6.01 18.28
CA ALA A 497 -7.54 7.11 17.34
C ALA A 497 -6.23 6.86 16.58
N GLN A 498 -6.28 6.76 15.26
CA GLN A 498 -5.10 6.47 14.44
C GLN A 498 -5.00 7.37 13.22
N SER A 499 -3.83 7.94 12.98
CA SER A 499 -3.48 8.54 11.71
C SER A 499 -2.28 7.82 11.11
N ILE A 500 -2.42 7.28 9.91
CA ILE A 500 -1.44 6.38 9.29
C ILE A 500 -1.17 6.84 7.86
N GLY A 501 0.10 7.11 7.54
CA GLY A 501 0.53 7.34 6.16
C GLY A 501 0.56 6.04 5.36
N GLY A 502 0.27 6.12 4.06
CA GLY A 502 0.31 4.96 3.16
C GLY A 502 1.75 4.52 2.88
N ASN A 503 1.97 3.23 2.64
CA ASN A 503 3.30 2.73 2.27
C ASN A 503 3.65 3.06 0.82
N GLY A 504 4.93 3.23 0.51
CA GLY A 504 5.43 3.37 -0.85
C GLY A 504 5.43 2.04 -1.60
N GLY A 505 5.25 2.10 -2.93
CA GLY A 505 5.27 0.94 -3.80
C GLY A 505 6.69 0.45 -4.09
N SER A 506 6.85 -0.85 -4.34
CA SER A 506 8.13 -1.42 -4.75
C SER A 506 8.51 -1.01 -6.18
N GLY A 507 9.79 -0.82 -6.45
CA GLY A 507 10.30 -0.69 -7.82
C GLY A 507 10.25 -2.02 -8.58
N GLY A 508 10.14 -1.93 -9.90
CA GLY A 508 10.08 -3.05 -10.83
C GLY A 508 11.43 -3.70 -11.07
N MET A 509 11.42 -5.00 -11.37
CA MET A 509 12.62 -5.76 -11.70
C MET A 509 13.01 -5.55 -13.16
N SER A 510 14.31 -5.61 -13.44
CA SER A 510 14.87 -5.42 -14.77
C SER A 510 15.82 -6.55 -15.15
N PHE A 511 15.70 -7.01 -16.40
CA PHE A 511 16.54 -8.07 -16.98
C PHE A 511 17.03 -7.68 -18.38
N ALA A 512 18.33 -7.79 -18.62
CA ALA A 512 18.94 -7.55 -19.93
C ALA A 512 19.81 -8.74 -20.36
N ALA A 513 19.65 -9.23 -21.59
CA ALA A 513 20.50 -10.28 -22.14
C ALA A 513 20.90 -9.97 -23.60
N SER A 514 22.18 -10.13 -23.93
CA SER A 514 22.68 -9.98 -25.30
C SER A 514 23.63 -11.09 -25.71
N GLY A 515 23.57 -11.49 -26.98
CA GLY A 515 24.42 -12.52 -27.57
C GLY A 515 24.93 -12.13 -28.95
N ALA A 516 26.25 -12.15 -29.17
CA ALA A 516 26.84 -11.85 -30.48
C ALA A 516 28.09 -12.66 -30.80
N MET A 517 28.63 -12.55 -32.02
CA MET A 517 29.98 -13.04 -32.32
C MET A 517 31.02 -11.99 -31.96
N ASP A 518 30.77 -10.71 -32.24
CA ASP A 518 31.78 -9.65 -32.03
C ASP A 518 31.51 -8.83 -30.77
N ILE A 519 30.35 -8.15 -30.65
CA ILE A 519 30.08 -7.23 -29.53
C ILE A 519 28.72 -7.55 -28.90
N ALA A 520 28.70 -7.96 -27.64
CA ALA A 520 27.49 -8.10 -26.85
C ALA A 520 27.55 -7.16 -25.63
N SER A 521 26.60 -6.24 -25.51
CA SER A 521 26.53 -5.28 -24.40
C SER A 521 25.17 -5.30 -23.73
N THR A 522 25.14 -5.20 -22.39
CA THR A 522 23.90 -5.12 -21.63
C THR A 522 23.96 -4.09 -20.52
N ILE A 523 22.84 -3.40 -20.30
CA ILE A 523 22.60 -2.55 -19.14
C ILE A 523 21.22 -2.89 -18.57
N SER A 524 21.17 -3.18 -17.27
CA SER A 524 19.92 -3.31 -16.52
C SER A 524 19.89 -2.36 -15.32
N LEU A 525 18.78 -1.65 -15.14
CA LEU A 525 18.54 -0.73 -14.02
C LEU A 525 17.25 -1.14 -13.31
N GLY A 526 17.32 -1.51 -12.04
CA GLY A 526 16.14 -1.80 -11.24
C GLY A 526 15.35 -0.52 -10.95
N GLY A 527 14.03 -0.62 -10.90
CA GLY A 527 13.18 0.52 -10.58
C GLY A 527 13.38 1.00 -9.14
N GLY A 528 13.32 2.30 -8.89
CA GLY A 528 13.35 2.83 -7.51
C GLY A 528 12.05 2.54 -6.75
N GLY A 529 12.12 2.31 -5.44
CA GLY A 529 10.95 2.25 -4.57
C GLY A 529 10.32 3.63 -4.34
N GLY A 530 9.01 3.68 -4.16
CA GLY A 530 8.28 4.90 -3.84
C GLY A 530 8.45 5.31 -2.38
N SER A 531 8.40 6.60 -2.07
CA SER A 531 8.37 7.07 -0.68
C SER A 531 7.09 6.62 0.02
N GLY A 532 7.10 6.48 1.35
CA GLY A 532 5.86 6.39 2.13
C GLY A 532 5.04 7.69 2.06
N GLY A 533 3.90 7.71 2.73
CA GLY A 533 3.07 8.88 2.98
C GLY A 533 3.23 9.39 4.41
N GLN A 534 3.04 10.68 4.64
CA GLN A 534 3.07 11.23 6.00
C GLN A 534 1.78 10.87 6.76
N SER A 535 1.89 10.63 8.07
CA SER A 535 0.69 10.62 8.91
C SER A 535 0.17 12.05 9.09
N GLY A 536 -1.04 12.18 9.62
CA GLY A 536 -1.54 13.40 10.23
C GLY A 536 -1.38 13.34 11.74
N TRP A 537 -1.69 14.45 12.39
CA TRP A 537 -1.71 14.56 13.85
C TRP A 537 -2.85 13.73 14.44
N SER A 538 -2.85 13.54 15.76
CA SER A 538 -4.03 12.99 16.43
C SER A 538 -4.27 13.71 17.75
N ASN A 539 -5.47 14.25 17.90
CA ASN A 539 -5.89 15.01 19.07
C ASN A 539 -7.09 14.32 19.73
N VAL A 540 -6.92 13.90 20.98
CA VAL A 540 -7.95 13.18 21.73
C VAL A 540 -8.23 13.90 23.04
N GLU A 541 -9.44 14.41 23.18
CA GLU A 541 -9.94 15.04 24.40
C GLU A 541 -11.09 14.23 24.98
N VAL A 542 -10.89 13.70 26.19
CA VAL A 542 -11.86 12.88 26.90
C VAL A 542 -12.05 13.45 28.30
N THR A 543 -13.16 14.16 28.51
CA THR A 543 -13.46 14.83 29.79
C THR A 543 -14.40 14.03 30.69
N ALA A 544 -14.86 12.87 30.23
CA ALA A 544 -15.71 11.92 30.95
C ALA A 544 -15.02 10.54 31.09
N PRO A 545 -15.47 9.68 32.02
CA PRO A 545 -14.80 8.41 32.28
C PRO A 545 -14.75 7.44 31.09
N VAL A 546 -13.61 6.79 30.90
CA VAL A 546 -13.44 5.64 30.01
C VAL A 546 -13.25 4.38 30.85
N MET A 547 -14.14 3.39 30.71
CA MET A 547 -13.93 2.09 31.34
C MET A 547 -13.94 0.96 30.33
N THR A 548 -12.90 0.12 30.40
CA THR A 548 -12.80 -1.11 29.62
C THR A 548 -12.72 -2.31 30.56
N ALA A 549 -13.46 -3.36 30.24
CA ALA A 549 -13.45 -4.62 30.98
C ALA A 549 -12.94 -5.76 30.09
N GLN A 550 -12.34 -6.76 30.74
CA GLN A 550 -11.63 -7.91 30.16
C GLN A 550 -10.19 -7.62 29.69
N ALA A 551 -9.46 -8.68 29.37
CA ALA A 551 -8.06 -8.62 28.99
C ALA A 551 -7.84 -7.98 27.60
N GLN A 552 -6.63 -7.43 27.40
CA GLN A 552 -6.14 -6.81 26.17
C GLN A 552 -7.02 -5.64 25.66
N SER A 553 -7.76 -5.01 26.57
CA SER A 553 -8.71 -3.94 26.26
C SER A 553 -8.17 -2.61 26.77
N VAL A 554 -7.36 -1.94 25.95
CA VAL A 554 -6.74 -0.64 26.27
C VAL A 554 -7.82 0.42 26.49
N GLY A 555 -7.66 1.30 27.49
CA GLY A 555 -8.60 2.40 27.74
C GLY A 555 -8.64 3.35 26.56
N ILE A 556 -7.51 4.03 26.31
CA ILE A 556 -7.32 4.95 25.19
C ILE A 556 -6.05 4.58 24.43
N LEU A 557 -6.16 4.28 23.13
CA LEU A 557 -5.04 4.05 22.23
C LEU A 557 -5.02 5.14 21.15
N VAL A 558 -3.92 5.88 21.08
CA VAL A 558 -3.69 6.95 20.10
C VAL A 558 -2.38 6.69 19.35
N GLN A 559 -2.42 6.69 18.02
CA GLN A 559 -1.22 6.45 17.21
C GLN A 559 -1.14 7.36 16.00
N THR A 560 0.06 7.86 15.74
CA THR A 560 0.42 8.49 14.46
C THR A 560 1.57 7.69 13.87
N ILE A 561 1.41 7.20 12.64
CA ILE A 561 2.37 6.30 12.01
C ILE A 561 2.70 6.80 10.61
N GLY A 562 3.96 7.15 10.38
CA GLY A 562 4.43 7.48 9.04
C GLY A 562 4.48 6.23 8.15
N GLY A 563 4.18 6.40 6.87
CA GLY A 563 4.22 5.32 5.89
C GLY A 563 5.66 4.85 5.64
N ALA A 564 5.84 3.54 5.48
CA ALA A 564 7.13 2.97 5.12
C ALA A 564 7.45 3.22 3.64
N GLY A 565 8.73 3.33 3.31
CA GLY A 565 9.21 3.42 1.94
C GLY A 565 9.22 2.07 1.23
N GLY A 566 9.02 2.08 -0.09
CA GLY A 566 9.05 0.89 -0.93
C GLY A 566 10.46 0.39 -1.20
N THR A 567 10.61 -0.90 -1.50
CA THR A 567 11.91 -1.48 -1.86
C THR A 567 12.29 -1.15 -3.30
N GLY A 568 13.59 -0.95 -3.57
CA GLY A 568 14.11 -0.88 -4.92
C GLY A 568 14.07 -2.23 -5.64
N GLY A 569 13.98 -2.20 -6.97
CA GLY A 569 13.89 -3.35 -7.85
C GLY A 569 15.25 -4.01 -8.11
N LEU A 570 15.21 -5.32 -8.37
CA LEU A 570 16.36 -6.11 -8.82
C LEU A 570 16.79 -5.69 -10.23
N ALA A 571 18.09 -5.68 -10.49
CA ALA A 571 18.65 -5.59 -11.83
C ALA A 571 19.50 -6.80 -12.16
N ALA A 572 19.32 -7.41 -13.33
CA ALA A 572 20.16 -8.50 -13.78
C ALA A 572 20.55 -8.33 -15.24
N SER A 573 21.83 -8.52 -15.56
CA SER A 573 22.31 -8.43 -16.94
C SER A 573 23.29 -9.52 -17.32
N GLY A 574 23.25 -9.94 -18.59
CA GLY A 574 24.03 -11.05 -19.11
C GLY A 574 24.50 -10.81 -20.55
N SER A 575 25.79 -10.94 -20.83
CA SER A 575 26.31 -10.91 -22.21
C SER A 575 27.16 -12.12 -22.55
N PHE A 576 27.06 -12.56 -23.81
CA PHE A 576 27.80 -13.70 -24.32
C PHE A 576 28.35 -13.42 -25.72
N THR A 577 29.66 -13.60 -25.91
CA THR A 577 30.31 -13.53 -27.22
C THR A 577 31.19 -14.72 -27.55
N VAL A 578 31.17 -15.14 -28.82
CA VAL A 578 32.09 -16.15 -29.38
C VAL A 578 32.71 -15.64 -30.67
N GLY A 579 33.82 -14.93 -30.56
CA GLY A 579 34.55 -14.34 -31.68
C GLY A 579 34.99 -15.34 -32.74
N ALA A 580 34.96 -14.89 -33.99
CA ALA A 580 35.67 -15.54 -35.08
C ALA A 580 37.20 -15.33 -34.95
N PRO A 581 38.02 -16.21 -35.52
CA PRO A 581 39.46 -16.00 -35.61
C PRO A 581 39.76 -14.67 -36.31
N ASP A 582 40.78 -13.93 -35.85
CA ASP A 582 41.15 -12.57 -36.31
C ASP A 582 40.16 -11.43 -35.99
N LYS A 583 39.03 -11.69 -35.31
CA LYS A 583 38.12 -10.66 -34.80
C LYS A 583 38.29 -10.44 -33.29
N VAL A 584 37.89 -9.25 -32.82
CA VAL A 584 37.84 -8.91 -31.39
C VAL A 584 36.46 -9.25 -30.84
N SER A 585 36.41 -10.09 -29.81
CA SER A 585 35.18 -10.46 -29.08
C SER A 585 35.05 -9.59 -27.82
N LEU A 586 33.97 -8.84 -27.67
CA LEU A 586 33.69 -7.93 -26.57
C LEU A 586 32.37 -8.29 -25.88
N GLY A 587 32.43 -8.72 -24.63
CA GLY A 587 31.25 -9.01 -23.81
C GLY A 587 31.15 -8.09 -22.60
N ASP A 588 30.14 -7.22 -22.56
CA ASP A 588 29.93 -6.28 -21.46
C ASP A 588 28.57 -6.44 -20.80
N ALA A 589 28.54 -6.48 -19.46
CA ALA A 589 27.30 -6.58 -18.69
C ALA A 589 27.29 -5.68 -17.47
N SER A 590 26.29 -4.79 -17.39
CA SER A 590 26.14 -3.88 -16.25
C SER A 590 24.77 -3.93 -15.61
N ALA A 591 24.72 -3.91 -14.27
CA ALA A 591 23.48 -4.00 -13.51
C ALA A 591 23.48 -3.05 -12.32
N PHE A 592 22.42 -2.25 -12.18
CA PHE A 592 22.27 -1.25 -11.13
C PHE A 592 20.97 -1.48 -10.38
N GLY A 593 21.04 -1.86 -9.11
CA GLY A 593 19.85 -2.08 -8.29
C GLY A 593 19.11 -0.77 -8.05
N GLY A 594 17.77 -0.83 -7.99
CA GLY A 594 16.97 0.37 -7.74
C GLY A 594 17.17 0.90 -6.32
N SER A 595 17.06 2.21 -6.10
CA SER A 595 17.08 2.76 -4.74
C SER A 595 15.81 2.40 -3.96
N GLY A 596 15.89 2.27 -2.64
CA GLY A 596 14.71 2.25 -1.78
C GLY A 596 14.01 3.61 -1.75
N GLY A 597 12.75 3.63 -1.33
CA GLY A 597 12.00 4.86 -1.07
C GLY A 597 12.10 5.30 0.39
N SER A 598 11.99 6.60 0.68
CA SER A 598 12.06 7.10 2.06
C SER A 598 10.85 6.67 2.89
N GLY A 599 11.09 6.33 4.15
CA GLY A 599 10.04 6.30 5.17
C GLY A 599 9.66 7.74 5.54
N GLN A 600 8.40 7.97 5.85
CA GLN A 600 7.91 9.32 6.16
C GLN A 600 7.66 9.52 7.65
N ASN A 601 7.58 10.78 8.05
CA ASN A 601 7.36 11.15 9.44
C ASN A 601 5.95 10.78 9.91
N ALA A 602 5.86 10.42 11.18
CA ALA A 602 4.63 10.61 11.93
C ALA A 602 4.50 12.06 12.37
N GLU A 603 3.28 12.49 12.65
CA GLU A 603 2.94 13.80 13.20
C GLU A 603 2.61 13.72 14.69
N TYR A 604 2.42 14.88 15.32
CA TYR A 604 2.30 14.98 16.78
C TYR A 604 1.01 14.33 17.33
N ILE A 605 1.09 13.93 18.60
CA ILE A 605 -0.05 13.44 19.38
C ILE A 605 -0.28 14.37 20.57
N THR A 606 -1.55 14.73 20.78
CA THR A 606 -2.01 15.40 22.00
C THR A 606 -3.18 14.63 22.58
N VAL A 607 -3.07 14.22 23.85
CA VAL A 607 -4.15 13.55 24.57
C VAL A 607 -4.43 14.29 25.87
N THR A 608 -5.68 14.68 26.08
CA THR A 608 -6.22 15.15 27.36
C THR A 608 -7.27 14.15 27.82
N ALA A 609 -7.05 13.49 28.95
CA ALA A 609 -7.99 12.48 29.45
C ALA A 609 -8.31 12.66 30.93
N LYS A 610 -9.53 12.29 31.31
CA LYS A 610 -10.01 12.25 32.69
C LYS A 610 -10.59 10.88 32.99
N ASP A 611 -10.17 10.30 34.12
CA ASP A 611 -10.68 9.04 34.69
C ASP A 611 -10.69 7.85 33.70
N ILE A 612 -9.61 7.06 33.72
CA ILE A 612 -9.47 5.86 32.89
C ILE A 612 -9.42 4.64 33.81
N THR A 613 -10.30 3.67 33.58
CA THR A 613 -10.26 2.39 34.30
C THR A 613 -10.20 1.23 33.31
N THR A 614 -9.18 0.38 33.44
CA THR A 614 -9.08 -0.85 32.66
C THR A 614 -8.99 -2.05 33.59
N VAL A 615 -9.82 -3.05 33.34
CA VAL A 615 -9.89 -4.26 34.16
C VAL A 615 -9.53 -5.47 33.32
N GLY A 616 -8.33 -6.00 33.50
CA GLY A 616 -7.88 -7.22 32.83
C GLY A 616 -6.40 -7.20 32.48
N GLN A 617 -5.86 -8.38 32.16
CA GLN A 617 -4.45 -8.52 31.77
C GLN A 617 -4.16 -7.85 30.44
N MET A 618 -2.97 -7.26 30.32
CA MET A 618 -2.46 -6.54 29.15
C MET A 618 -3.35 -5.37 28.72
N SER A 619 -4.19 -4.85 29.63
CA SER A 619 -5.09 -3.74 29.38
C SER A 619 -4.45 -2.46 29.91
N ALA A 620 -3.70 -1.76 29.06
CA ALA A 620 -3.11 -0.48 29.40
C ALA A 620 -4.20 0.60 29.62
N GLY A 621 -3.94 1.56 30.50
CA GLY A 621 -4.80 2.72 30.70
C GLY A 621 -4.84 3.59 29.45
N LEU A 622 -3.69 4.18 29.14
CA LEU A 622 -3.50 5.05 27.99
C LEU A 622 -2.22 4.66 27.24
N VAL A 623 -2.32 4.54 25.92
CA VAL A 623 -1.18 4.33 25.02
C VAL A 623 -1.19 5.43 23.96
N ALA A 624 -0.10 6.18 23.84
CA ALA A 624 0.11 7.23 22.85
C ALA A 624 1.44 7.01 22.12
N GLN A 625 1.43 6.74 20.82
CA GLN A 625 2.66 6.40 20.08
C GLN A 625 2.76 7.15 18.75
N SER A 626 3.81 7.96 18.60
CA SER A 626 4.17 8.58 17.32
C SER A 626 5.36 7.82 16.71
N ILE A 627 5.17 7.18 15.56
CA ILE A 627 6.11 6.22 14.97
C ILE A 627 6.45 6.62 13.54
N GLY A 628 7.70 6.99 13.28
CA GLY A 628 8.17 7.23 11.92
C GLY A 628 8.19 5.96 11.05
N GLY A 629 7.92 6.11 9.75
CA GLY A 629 7.93 5.00 8.81
C GLY A 629 9.33 4.47 8.54
N ALA A 630 9.48 3.16 8.30
CA ALA A 630 10.77 2.59 7.92
C ALA A 630 11.19 3.01 6.50
N GLY A 631 12.50 3.19 6.30
CA GLY A 631 13.07 3.39 4.98
C GLY A 631 13.11 2.12 4.14
N GLY A 632 12.91 2.25 2.84
CA GLY A 632 12.93 1.16 1.89
C GLY A 632 14.34 0.61 1.64
N ASN A 633 14.45 -0.70 1.47
CA ASN A 633 15.71 -1.35 1.09
C ASN A 633 16.06 -1.05 -0.39
N GLY A 634 17.35 -0.92 -0.69
CA GLY A 634 17.84 -0.89 -2.06
C GLY A 634 17.74 -2.25 -2.73
N GLY A 635 17.49 -2.25 -4.04
CA GLY A 635 17.43 -3.43 -4.88
C GLY A 635 18.80 -4.06 -5.07
N SER A 636 18.84 -5.38 -5.16
CA SER A 636 20.09 -6.09 -5.49
C SER A 636 20.39 -6.00 -6.99
N SER A 637 21.60 -6.34 -7.37
CA SER A 637 22.01 -6.36 -8.77
C SER A 637 22.98 -7.48 -9.08
N ARG A 638 22.93 -7.97 -10.33
CA ARG A 638 23.78 -9.04 -10.84
C ARG A 638 24.20 -8.79 -12.29
N SER A 639 25.48 -8.91 -12.61
CA SER A 639 25.92 -8.92 -14.00
C SER A 639 26.89 -10.05 -14.31
N GLU A 640 26.71 -10.68 -15.48
CA GLU A 640 27.55 -11.77 -15.97
C GLU A 640 27.96 -11.51 -17.42
N SER A 641 29.27 -11.52 -17.71
CA SER A 641 29.77 -11.40 -19.08
C SER A 641 30.74 -12.51 -19.45
N VAL A 642 30.59 -13.02 -20.66
CA VAL A 642 31.45 -14.07 -21.22
C VAL A 642 31.89 -13.69 -22.62
N SER A 643 33.20 -13.78 -22.87
CA SER A 643 33.81 -13.56 -24.18
C SER A 643 34.81 -14.68 -24.47
N ALA A 644 34.58 -15.41 -25.56
CA ALA A 644 35.45 -16.47 -26.02
C ALA A 644 35.79 -16.26 -27.49
N VAL A 645 36.90 -16.85 -27.97
CA VAL A 645 37.26 -16.85 -29.39
C VAL A 645 37.45 -18.30 -29.83
N ARG A 646 36.98 -18.64 -31.04
CA ARG A 646 37.13 -20.00 -31.60
C ARG A 646 38.62 -20.33 -31.81
N PRO A 647 39.11 -21.51 -31.35
CA PRO A 647 40.50 -21.91 -31.57
C PRO A 647 40.81 -22.05 -33.07
N GLN A 648 41.92 -21.47 -33.50
CA GLN A 648 42.55 -21.71 -34.80
C GLN A 648 44.08 -21.81 -34.58
N ASP A 649 44.80 -22.30 -35.61
CA ASP A 649 46.25 -22.51 -35.65
C ASP A 649 47.07 -21.47 -34.87
N ASP A 650 48.22 -21.87 -34.31
CA ASP A 650 49.04 -21.11 -33.35
C ASP A 650 49.53 -19.72 -33.86
N SER A 651 49.28 -19.40 -35.14
CA SER A 651 49.59 -18.12 -35.79
C SER A 651 48.50 -17.04 -35.67
N VAL A 652 47.30 -17.37 -35.21
CA VAL A 652 46.14 -16.46 -35.20
C VAL A 652 45.96 -15.79 -33.84
N LYS A 653 45.76 -14.46 -33.81
CA LYS A 653 45.52 -13.70 -32.56
C LYS A 653 44.10 -13.95 -32.05
N MET A 654 43.99 -14.33 -30.79
CA MET A 654 42.72 -14.72 -30.14
C MET A 654 42.25 -13.64 -29.16
N THR A 655 41.74 -12.51 -29.67
CA THR A 655 41.41 -11.33 -28.85
C THR A 655 39.99 -11.35 -28.29
N GLY A 656 39.84 -11.62 -26.99
CA GLY A 656 38.56 -11.59 -26.28
C GLY A 656 38.63 -10.82 -24.97
N TYR A 657 37.75 -9.83 -24.83
CA TYR A 657 37.59 -8.99 -23.65
C TYR A 657 36.19 -9.17 -23.06
N SER A 658 36.10 -9.21 -21.74
CA SER A 658 34.81 -9.18 -21.04
C SER A 658 34.84 -8.22 -19.86
N SER A 659 33.82 -7.39 -19.69
CA SER A 659 33.67 -6.56 -18.50
C SER A 659 32.31 -6.73 -17.83
N SER A 660 32.29 -6.60 -16.51
CA SER A 660 31.08 -6.68 -15.69
C SER A 660 31.10 -5.59 -14.61
N VAL A 661 30.05 -4.78 -14.52
CA VAL A 661 29.92 -3.71 -13.53
C VAL A 661 28.58 -3.82 -12.82
N THR A 662 28.61 -4.02 -11.51
CA THR A 662 27.39 -4.18 -10.71
C THR A 662 27.38 -3.24 -9.52
N LEU A 663 26.29 -2.50 -9.32
CA LEU A 663 26.07 -1.63 -8.17
C LEU A 663 24.77 -1.99 -7.46
N GLY A 664 24.82 -2.26 -6.17
CA GLY A 664 23.64 -2.45 -5.34
C GLY A 664 22.91 -1.13 -5.15
N GLY A 665 21.58 -1.18 -5.11
CA GLY A 665 20.76 -0.01 -4.86
C GLY A 665 20.98 0.57 -3.47
N MET A 666 20.87 1.88 -3.32
CA MET A 666 20.94 2.52 -2.00
C MET A 666 19.68 2.23 -1.19
N GLY A 667 19.83 1.97 0.11
CA GLY A 667 18.72 2.08 1.05
C GLY A 667 18.27 3.53 1.20
N ALA A 668 17.10 3.75 1.78
CA ALA A 668 16.55 5.09 2.01
C ALA A 668 16.28 5.37 3.49
N SER A 669 16.23 6.64 3.86
CA SER A 669 16.11 7.05 5.27
C SER A 669 14.79 6.61 5.89
N GLY A 670 14.81 6.29 7.18
CA GLY A 670 13.61 6.17 8.00
C GLY A 670 13.01 7.55 8.30
N GLY A 671 11.70 7.59 8.51
CA GLY A 671 10.96 8.76 8.95
C GLY A 671 11.07 8.96 10.46
N SER A 672 10.84 10.18 10.92
CA SER A 672 10.92 10.52 12.34
C SER A 672 9.58 10.31 13.06
N GLY A 673 9.62 9.91 14.33
CA GLY A 673 8.50 10.10 15.24
C GLY A 673 8.35 11.58 15.57
N SER A 674 7.21 11.99 16.14
CA SER A 674 6.93 13.38 16.50
C SER A 674 6.68 13.55 17.99
N THR A 675 6.36 14.76 18.40
CA THR A 675 6.08 15.11 19.79
C THR A 675 4.83 14.38 20.29
N VAL A 676 4.92 13.77 21.47
CA VAL A 676 3.79 13.14 22.14
C VAL A 676 3.54 13.86 23.46
N THR A 677 2.35 14.46 23.59
CA THR A 677 1.90 15.16 24.80
C THR A 677 0.69 14.46 25.39
N VAL A 678 0.80 14.01 26.63
CA VAL A 678 -0.30 13.40 27.39
C VAL A 678 -0.54 14.21 28.65
N THR A 679 -1.78 14.66 28.84
CA THR A 679 -2.25 15.31 30.06
C THR A 679 -3.39 14.50 30.65
N VAL A 680 -3.25 14.07 31.91
CA VAL A 680 -4.32 13.41 32.65
C VAL A 680 -4.72 14.25 33.85
N THR A 681 -6.02 14.54 33.97
CA THR A 681 -6.60 15.40 35.02
C THR A 681 -7.45 14.63 36.04
N GLY A 682 -7.43 13.29 35.99
CA GLY A 682 -8.16 12.39 36.91
C GLY A 682 -7.38 11.10 37.21
N THR A 683 -8.07 10.06 37.66
CA THR A 683 -7.42 8.79 38.04
C THR A 683 -7.19 7.86 36.85
N VAL A 684 -6.01 7.23 36.77
CA VAL A 684 -5.75 6.11 35.84
C VAL A 684 -5.61 4.84 36.66
N GLN A 685 -6.52 3.89 36.47
CA GLN A 685 -6.49 2.60 37.14
C GLN A 685 -6.37 1.46 36.12
N THR A 686 -5.41 0.57 36.33
CA THR A 686 -5.17 -0.59 35.47
C THR A 686 -4.97 -1.86 36.28
N GLY A 687 -5.42 -2.98 35.72
CA GLY A 687 -5.35 -4.30 36.34
C GLY A 687 -6.48 -4.57 37.33
N THR A 688 -6.56 -5.82 37.79
CA THR A 688 -7.59 -6.23 38.76
C THR A 688 -7.19 -5.82 40.17
N ALA A 689 -7.92 -4.88 40.77
CA ALA A 689 -7.76 -4.56 42.19
C ALA A 689 -8.02 -5.82 43.04
N MET A 690 -7.09 -6.18 43.93
CA MET A 690 -7.35 -7.20 44.93
C MET A 690 -8.48 -6.70 45.83
N THR A 691 -9.66 -7.34 45.70
CA THR A 691 -10.82 -7.25 46.59
C THR A 691 -11.28 -5.84 46.96
N ASP A 692 -12.06 -5.22 46.08
CA ASP A 692 -13.39 -4.65 46.38
C ASP A 692 -13.92 -4.01 45.10
N THR A 693 -14.99 -4.56 44.54
CA THR A 693 -15.74 -3.94 43.44
C THR A 693 -16.41 -2.66 43.96
N PRO A 694 -16.02 -1.44 43.52
CA PRO A 694 -16.82 -0.27 43.80
C PRO A 694 -18.04 -0.32 42.87
N THR A 695 -19.21 -0.63 43.43
CA THR A 695 -20.49 -0.41 42.77
C THR A 695 -20.69 1.10 42.59
N VAL A 696 -20.36 1.64 41.42
CA VAL A 696 -20.80 2.98 41.01
C VAL A 696 -22.30 2.89 40.72
N GLN A 697 -23.11 3.36 41.68
CA GLN A 697 -24.53 3.57 41.49
C GLN A 697 -24.72 4.82 40.61
N VAL A 698 -25.09 4.63 39.35
CA VAL A 698 -25.67 5.68 38.52
C VAL A 698 -27.18 5.60 38.73
N GLU A 699 -27.77 6.60 39.41
CA GLU A 699 -29.23 6.67 39.52
C GLU A 699 -29.87 6.74 38.13
N GLY A 700 -30.77 5.80 37.83
CA GLY A 700 -31.64 5.83 36.64
C GLY A 700 -31.37 4.81 35.53
N VAL A 701 -30.39 3.90 35.67
CA VAL A 701 -30.11 2.82 34.68
C VAL A 701 -30.39 1.45 35.32
N PRO A 702 -31.15 0.53 34.69
CA PRO A 702 -31.34 -0.83 35.22
C PRO A 702 -30.00 -1.51 35.38
N THR A 703 -29.70 -2.01 36.58
CA THR A 703 -28.46 -2.68 36.95
C THR A 703 -28.30 -4.02 36.21
N PRO A 704 -27.29 -4.19 35.33
CA PRO A 704 -26.87 -5.52 34.91
C PRO A 704 -26.06 -6.11 36.06
N VAL A 705 -26.51 -7.24 36.60
CA VAL A 705 -25.72 -8.03 37.56
C VAL A 705 -24.59 -8.71 36.77
N TRP A 706 -23.37 -8.19 36.90
CA TRP A 706 -22.19 -8.72 36.20
C TRP A 706 -21.61 -9.93 36.95
N THR A 707 -21.98 -11.15 36.53
CA THR A 707 -21.24 -12.36 36.89
C THR A 707 -20.14 -12.61 35.86
N ALA A 708 -18.88 -12.56 36.27
CA ALA A 708 -17.75 -12.99 35.44
C ALA A 708 -17.90 -14.48 35.09
N GLN A 709 -18.23 -14.80 33.84
CA GLN A 709 -18.23 -16.18 33.35
C GLN A 709 -16.89 -16.48 32.68
N SER A 710 -16.15 -17.45 33.24
CA SER A 710 -15.02 -18.09 32.58
C SER A 710 -15.52 -19.00 31.46
N GLY A 711 -15.77 -18.44 30.28
CA GLY A 711 -16.12 -19.18 29.08
C GLY A 711 -14.87 -19.45 28.23
N ALA A 712 -14.55 -20.73 28.00
CA ALA A 712 -13.52 -21.15 27.06
C ALA A 712 -13.88 -20.72 25.62
N VAL A 713 -12.94 -20.12 24.89
CA VAL A 713 -13.13 -19.66 23.51
C VAL A 713 -12.52 -20.66 22.51
N PRO A 714 -13.27 -21.15 21.51
CA PRO A 714 -12.73 -21.92 20.39
C PRO A 714 -12.11 -21.00 19.31
N VAL A 715 -10.99 -21.44 18.74
CA VAL A 715 -10.18 -20.74 17.73
C VAL A 715 -10.72 -20.99 16.31
N LEU A 716 -10.99 -19.92 15.56
CA LEU A 716 -11.11 -19.85 14.08
C LEU A 716 -10.81 -18.37 13.73
N GLY A 717 -9.93 -17.96 12.82
CA GLY A 717 -9.22 -18.63 11.73
C GLY A 717 -9.24 -17.68 10.52
N SER A 718 -8.06 -17.14 10.15
CA SER A 718 -7.73 -16.40 8.92
C SER A 718 -8.54 -15.15 8.55
N HIS A 719 -8.09 -13.96 8.95
CA HIS A 719 -8.13 -12.69 8.19
C HIS A 719 -7.37 -11.54 8.90
N LEU A 720 -6.97 -11.73 10.16
CA LEU A 720 -6.13 -10.79 10.94
C LEU A 720 -4.60 -11.03 10.87
N GLN A 721 -4.11 -11.95 10.02
CA GLN A 721 -2.67 -12.23 9.91
C GLN A 721 -1.87 -11.19 9.10
N ALA A 722 -2.53 -10.28 8.37
CA ALA A 722 -1.84 -9.22 7.63
C ALA A 722 -1.53 -7.97 8.49
N LEU A 723 -2.11 -7.85 9.69
CA LEU A 723 -1.84 -6.73 10.62
C LEU A 723 -1.06 -7.17 11.87
N ALA A 724 -0.95 -8.48 12.14
CA ALA A 724 -0.16 -9.05 13.24
C ALA A 724 1.32 -9.31 12.88
N GLY A 725 1.73 -9.08 11.63
CA GLY A 725 3.07 -9.42 11.12
C GLY A 725 4.23 -8.52 11.59
N ALA A 726 3.97 -7.44 12.33
CA ALA A 726 5.02 -6.49 12.75
C ALA A 726 5.32 -6.50 14.27
N LEU A 727 4.68 -7.37 15.05
CA LEU A 727 4.88 -7.49 16.51
C LEU A 727 5.04 -8.94 17.02
N GLY A 728 5.25 -9.91 16.12
CA GLY A 728 5.26 -11.33 16.45
C GLY A 728 6.64 -11.96 16.50
N SER A 729 7.38 -11.85 17.62
CA SER A 729 8.37 -12.88 18.01
C SER A 729 8.75 -12.80 19.50
N ALA A 730 7.81 -13.07 20.40
CA ALA A 730 8.10 -13.53 21.77
C ALA A 730 6.81 -13.96 22.51
N LEU A 731 6.12 -15.01 22.05
CA LEU A 731 5.16 -15.69 22.92
C LEU A 731 5.05 -17.16 22.53
N GLU A 732 6.09 -17.92 22.88
CA GLU A 732 6.06 -19.38 22.83
C GLU A 732 5.46 -19.93 24.13
N THR A 733 4.29 -20.52 23.99
CA THR A 733 3.76 -21.67 24.75
C THR A 733 4.02 -21.73 26.26
N ALA A 734 3.12 -21.15 27.06
CA ALA A 734 2.97 -21.51 28.47
C ALA A 734 1.60 -22.17 28.69
N THR A 735 1.56 -23.50 28.59
CA THR A 735 0.47 -24.31 29.12
C THR A 735 0.54 -24.23 30.66
N VAL A 736 -0.36 -23.48 31.29
CA VAL A 736 -0.39 -23.35 32.76
C VAL A 736 -1.26 -24.46 33.38
N PRO A 737 -0.71 -25.29 34.28
CA PRO A 737 -1.50 -26.25 35.06
C PRO A 737 -2.46 -25.54 36.03
N ALA A 738 -3.66 -26.09 36.19
CA ALA A 738 -4.65 -25.56 37.13
C ALA A 738 -4.15 -25.65 38.59
N GLY A 739 -4.13 -24.52 39.31
CA GLY A 739 -4.07 -24.54 40.77
C GLY A 739 -3.19 -23.53 41.53
N THR A 740 -2.86 -22.34 40.99
CA THR A 740 -2.18 -21.30 41.79
C THR A 740 -2.89 -19.94 41.73
N THR A 741 -3.58 -19.61 42.81
CA THR A 741 -4.03 -18.27 43.20
C THR A 741 -2.82 -17.48 43.69
N GLY A 742 -2.39 -16.46 42.95
CA GLY A 742 -1.35 -15.52 43.39
C GLY A 742 -0.52 -14.96 42.24
N ILE A 743 -0.78 -13.70 41.90
CA ILE A 743 0.00 -12.82 41.02
C ILE A 743 0.10 -13.30 39.56
N VAL A 744 -0.92 -12.93 38.79
CA VAL A 744 -0.91 -13.09 37.33
C VAL A 744 -0.06 -11.97 36.71
N SER A 745 0.79 -12.32 35.73
CA SER A 745 1.52 -11.32 34.94
C SER A 745 0.53 -10.45 34.18
N ASP A 746 0.46 -9.17 34.54
CA ASP A 746 -0.62 -8.30 34.09
C ASP A 746 -0.14 -7.41 32.95
N LEU A 747 1.15 -7.03 32.87
CA LEU A 747 1.71 -6.26 31.74
C LEU A 747 0.81 -5.07 31.31
N ALA A 748 0.18 -4.41 32.27
CA ALA A 748 -0.87 -3.42 32.07
C ALA A 748 -0.34 -2.05 32.52
N PRO A 749 0.40 -1.32 31.68
CA PRO A 749 0.93 -0.01 32.06
C PRO A 749 -0.22 1.00 32.28
N GLY A 750 -0.07 1.88 33.27
CA GLY A 750 -1.01 2.98 33.48
C GLY A 750 -1.05 3.91 32.27
N ILE A 751 0.09 4.53 31.99
CA ILE A 751 0.29 5.40 30.82
C ILE A 751 1.55 4.96 30.09
N LEU A 752 1.45 4.76 28.79
CA LEU A 752 2.57 4.50 27.87
C LEU A 752 2.59 5.56 26.77
N ALA A 753 3.55 6.46 26.81
CA ALA A 753 3.77 7.48 25.78
C ALA A 753 5.11 7.25 25.09
N GLN A 754 5.12 7.20 23.75
CA GLN A 754 6.35 6.94 23.00
C GLN A 754 6.45 7.77 21.72
N SER A 755 7.64 8.31 21.47
CA SER A 755 8.05 8.80 20.16
C SER A 755 9.14 7.88 19.63
N ILE A 756 8.95 7.33 18.44
CA ILE A 756 9.83 6.31 17.87
C ILE A 756 10.22 6.70 16.45
N GLY A 757 11.51 6.75 16.16
CA GLY A 757 12.03 6.92 14.80
C GLY A 757 11.96 5.61 14.00
N GLY A 758 11.65 5.70 12.71
CA GLY A 758 11.68 4.56 11.80
C GLY A 758 13.11 4.10 11.48
N SER A 759 13.29 2.83 11.18
CA SER A 759 14.61 2.32 10.78
C SER A 759 15.02 2.81 9.39
N GLY A 760 16.31 2.98 9.14
CA GLY A 760 16.85 3.19 7.79
C GLY A 760 16.83 1.92 6.95
N GLY A 761 16.71 2.08 5.64
CA GLY A 761 16.73 0.98 4.69
C GLY A 761 18.13 0.41 4.47
N ASN A 762 18.20 -0.89 4.22
CA ASN A 762 19.46 -1.57 3.90
C ASN A 762 19.85 -1.34 2.43
N GLY A 763 21.15 -1.33 2.15
CA GLY A 763 21.68 -1.32 0.79
C GLY A 763 21.55 -2.68 0.10
N GLY A 764 21.36 -2.67 -1.21
CA GLY A 764 21.24 -3.88 -2.04
C GLY A 764 22.57 -4.59 -2.25
N THR A 765 22.51 -5.90 -2.48
CA THR A 765 23.71 -6.70 -2.79
C THR A 765 24.14 -6.52 -4.25
N ALA A 766 25.44 -6.64 -4.52
CA ALA A 766 26.02 -6.54 -5.86
C ALA A 766 26.83 -7.79 -6.21
N GLN A 767 26.52 -8.45 -7.32
CA GLN A 767 27.30 -9.59 -7.81
C GLN A 767 27.74 -9.39 -9.25
N SER A 768 29.03 -9.45 -9.50
CA SER A 768 29.63 -9.23 -10.81
C SER A 768 30.48 -10.43 -11.18
N ALA A 769 30.37 -10.90 -12.42
CA ALA A 769 31.20 -11.96 -12.96
C ALA A 769 31.58 -11.67 -14.41
N SER A 770 32.86 -11.88 -14.75
CA SER A 770 33.36 -11.76 -16.12
C SER A 770 34.29 -12.92 -16.45
N THR A 771 34.21 -13.45 -17.67
CA THR A 771 35.13 -14.48 -18.19
C THR A 771 35.53 -14.17 -19.61
N ALA A 772 36.83 -14.09 -19.90
CA ALA A 772 37.36 -13.76 -21.23
C ALA A 772 38.47 -14.71 -21.72
N SER A 773 38.81 -14.68 -23.01
CA SER A 773 40.00 -15.39 -23.52
C SER A 773 41.31 -14.63 -23.26
N GLU A 774 41.31 -13.29 -23.22
CA GLU A 774 42.51 -12.48 -22.91
C GLU A 774 42.32 -11.64 -21.63
N MET A 775 41.28 -10.82 -21.56
CA MET A 775 41.14 -9.84 -20.48
C MET A 775 39.73 -9.80 -19.90
N SER A 776 39.64 -10.00 -18.58
CA SER A 776 38.38 -9.97 -17.84
C SER A 776 38.40 -8.90 -16.75
N MET A 777 37.36 -8.07 -16.68
CA MET A 777 37.17 -7.10 -15.60
C MET A 777 35.85 -7.32 -14.89
N SER A 778 35.88 -7.41 -13.55
CA SER A 778 34.67 -7.49 -12.74
C SER A 778 34.71 -6.50 -11.60
N ILE A 779 33.69 -5.64 -11.53
CA ILE A 779 33.51 -4.63 -10.49
C ILE A 779 32.15 -4.86 -9.82
N ALA A 780 32.14 -4.96 -8.50
CA ALA A 780 30.93 -5.01 -7.69
C ALA A 780 31.00 -4.00 -6.54
N VAL A 781 29.99 -3.14 -6.41
CA VAL A 781 29.87 -2.20 -5.28
C VAL A 781 28.53 -2.42 -4.59
N GLY A 782 28.56 -2.80 -3.32
CA GLY A 782 27.35 -2.97 -2.51
C GLY A 782 26.65 -1.64 -2.28
N GLY A 783 25.33 -1.68 -2.19
CA GLY A 783 24.53 -0.49 -1.91
C GLY A 783 24.76 0.05 -0.50
N TRP A 784 24.63 1.35 -0.31
CA TRP A 784 24.78 1.97 1.01
C TRP A 784 23.50 1.81 1.84
N GLY A 785 23.63 1.54 3.13
CA GLY A 785 22.53 1.69 4.08
C GLY A 785 22.20 3.17 4.29
N ALA A 786 21.01 3.44 4.83
CA ALA A 786 20.55 4.80 5.07
C ALA A 786 20.22 5.07 6.55
N THR A 787 20.13 6.34 6.93
CA THR A 787 19.98 6.73 8.34
C THR A 787 18.62 6.33 8.92
N GLY A 788 18.62 5.99 10.21
CA GLY A 788 17.38 5.90 10.98
C GLY A 788 16.75 7.27 11.21
N GLY A 789 15.44 7.30 11.42
CA GLY A 789 14.70 8.50 11.78
C GLY A 789 14.84 8.86 13.26
N ASN A 790 14.61 10.12 13.59
CA ASN A 790 14.72 10.61 14.96
C ASN A 790 13.41 10.37 15.73
N ALA A 791 13.52 10.25 17.05
CA ALA A 791 12.39 10.48 17.93
C ALA A 791 12.38 11.93 18.44
N ASN A 792 11.25 12.36 18.96
CA ASN A 792 11.00 13.71 19.43
C ASN A 792 10.56 13.71 20.89
N LYS A 793 10.23 14.90 21.42
CA LYS A 793 9.86 15.07 22.82
C LYS A 793 8.63 14.23 23.20
N VAL A 794 8.74 13.52 24.30
CA VAL A 794 7.60 12.88 24.98
C VAL A 794 7.39 13.59 26.31
N SER A 795 6.18 14.08 26.53
CA SER A 795 5.80 14.80 27.75
C SER A 795 4.53 14.21 28.33
N VAL A 796 4.61 13.66 29.54
CA VAL A 796 3.46 13.17 30.30
C VAL A 796 3.26 14.04 31.52
N THR A 797 2.10 14.68 31.63
CA THR A 797 1.67 15.44 32.79
C THR A 797 0.47 14.75 33.44
N VAL A 798 0.61 14.35 34.70
CA VAL A 798 -0.49 13.88 35.54
C VAL A 798 -0.80 15.01 36.52
N ASN A 799 -1.78 15.83 36.16
CA ASN A 799 -2.09 17.07 36.85
C ASN A 799 -3.10 16.78 37.96
N SER A 800 -2.63 16.52 39.17
CA SER A 800 -3.49 16.69 40.34
C SER A 800 -3.69 18.18 40.55
N GLY A 801 -4.90 18.61 40.91
CA GLY A 801 -5.06 19.94 41.52
C GLY A 801 -4.04 20.13 42.66
N ALA A 802 -3.65 21.37 42.93
CA ALA A 802 -2.59 21.76 43.87
C ALA A 802 -2.88 21.45 45.37
N SER A 803 -3.53 20.32 45.69
CA SER A 803 -3.73 19.84 47.05
C SER A 803 -3.63 18.31 47.10
N PRO A 804 -2.80 17.72 47.98
CA PRO A 804 -2.69 16.26 48.19
C PRO A 804 -3.97 15.58 48.73
N SER A 805 -5.10 16.29 48.72
CA SER A 805 -6.43 15.83 49.11
C SER A 805 -7.36 15.54 47.91
N SER A 806 -6.96 15.75 46.65
CA SER A 806 -7.84 15.61 45.47
C SER A 806 -8.00 14.18 44.91
N GLY A 807 -7.30 13.16 45.41
CA GLY A 807 -7.60 11.77 45.07
C GLY A 807 -7.22 11.31 43.65
N ASP A 808 -6.68 12.19 42.79
CA ASP A 808 -6.23 11.85 41.43
C ASP A 808 -4.91 11.07 41.48
N MET A 809 -4.93 9.82 41.02
CA MET A 809 -3.83 8.87 41.18
C MET A 809 -3.59 8.04 39.91
N VAL A 810 -2.38 7.53 39.75
CA VAL A 810 -2.11 6.41 38.82
C VAL A 810 -1.96 5.14 39.65
N LEU A 811 -2.85 4.17 39.45
CA LEU A 811 -2.85 2.87 40.13
C LEU A 811 -2.66 1.73 39.12
N THR A 812 -1.68 0.88 39.39
CA THR A 812 -1.42 -0.33 38.59
C THR A 812 -1.27 -1.53 39.51
N TYR A 813 -2.06 -2.59 39.28
CA TYR A 813 -2.18 -3.68 40.26
C TYR A 813 -1.34 -4.92 39.99
N GLY A 814 -0.96 -5.21 38.75
CA GLY A 814 -0.22 -6.44 38.43
C GLY A 814 1.29 -6.29 38.19
N THR A 815 1.97 -7.42 38.02
CA THR A 815 3.44 -7.46 37.83
C THR A 815 3.81 -7.00 36.42
N GLN A 816 4.97 -6.31 36.31
CA GLN A 816 5.44 -5.69 35.06
C GLN A 816 4.43 -4.68 34.47
N SER A 817 3.63 -4.06 35.35
CA SER A 817 2.64 -3.02 35.02
C SER A 817 3.17 -1.67 35.54
N PRO A 818 4.01 -0.97 34.77
CA PRO A 818 4.56 0.31 35.21
C PRO A 818 3.48 1.39 35.30
N GLY A 819 3.64 2.36 36.20
CA GLY A 819 2.70 3.46 36.38
C GLY A 819 2.66 4.37 35.15
N VAL A 820 3.76 5.09 34.92
CA VAL A 820 3.95 5.98 33.76
C VAL A 820 5.23 5.65 33.04
N VAL A 821 5.14 5.42 31.73
CA VAL A 821 6.24 5.17 30.82
C VAL A 821 6.27 6.28 29.76
N ALA A 822 7.38 7.00 29.67
CA ALA A 822 7.66 7.98 28.62
C ALA A 822 8.96 7.62 27.92
N GLN A 823 8.92 7.31 26.62
CA GLN A 823 10.13 6.91 25.88
C GLN A 823 10.29 7.66 24.56
N SER A 824 11.46 8.21 24.33
CA SER A 824 11.86 8.76 23.04
C SER A 824 12.99 7.91 22.46
N ILE A 825 12.71 7.16 21.39
CA ILE A 825 13.59 6.10 20.86
C ILE A 825 13.93 6.39 19.40
N GLY A 826 15.18 6.74 19.11
CA GLY A 826 15.67 6.89 17.74
C GLY A 826 15.66 5.57 16.96
N GLY A 827 15.42 5.63 15.65
CA GLY A 827 15.39 4.47 14.77
C GLY A 827 16.79 3.92 14.46
N GLY A 828 16.91 2.64 14.14
CA GLY A 828 18.18 2.03 13.74
C GLY A 828 18.65 2.47 12.35
N GLY A 829 19.97 2.53 12.13
CA GLY A 829 20.57 2.76 10.82
C GLY A 829 20.54 1.50 9.94
N GLY A 830 20.50 1.69 8.63
CA GLY A 830 20.50 0.62 7.64
C GLY A 830 21.88 0.00 7.43
N ASN A 831 21.92 -1.30 7.15
CA ASN A 831 23.14 -2.02 6.82
C ASN A 831 23.56 -1.78 5.35
N GLY A 832 24.86 -1.79 5.09
CA GLY A 832 25.41 -1.79 3.73
C GLY A 832 25.27 -3.16 3.06
N GLY A 833 25.06 -3.15 1.74
CA GLY A 833 24.94 -4.35 0.93
C GLY A 833 26.28 -5.05 0.70
N ALA A 834 26.25 -6.38 0.60
CA ALA A 834 27.44 -7.15 0.26
C ALA A 834 27.81 -7.01 -1.23
N SER A 835 29.08 -7.18 -1.55
CA SER A 835 29.58 -7.23 -2.93
C SER A 835 30.42 -8.48 -3.19
N VAL A 836 30.25 -9.03 -4.39
CA VAL A 836 30.99 -10.19 -4.88
C VAL A 836 31.45 -9.92 -6.31
N ALA A 837 32.75 -9.96 -6.58
CA ALA A 837 33.32 -9.80 -7.91
C ALA A 837 34.16 -11.03 -8.30
N HIS A 838 33.85 -11.64 -9.43
CA HIS A 838 34.57 -12.80 -9.96
C HIS A 838 35.11 -12.54 -11.37
N GLY A 839 36.40 -12.88 -11.57
CA GLY A 839 37.06 -12.83 -12.87
C GLY A 839 37.56 -14.21 -13.28
N GLY A 840 37.42 -14.56 -14.54
CA GLY A 840 37.93 -15.82 -15.10
C GLY A 840 38.57 -15.61 -16.46
N TYR A 841 39.48 -16.50 -16.83
CA TYR A 841 40.05 -16.51 -18.17
C TYR A 841 40.17 -17.91 -18.76
N ALA A 842 40.06 -18.00 -20.09
CA ALA A 842 40.27 -19.20 -20.90
C ALA A 842 41.65 -19.13 -21.60
N LYS A 843 42.51 -20.10 -21.31
CA LYS A 843 43.95 -20.19 -21.65
C LYS A 843 44.37 -19.68 -23.05
N TYR A 844 45.05 -18.51 -23.14
CA TYR A 844 46.09 -18.15 -24.12
C TYR A 844 47.16 -17.21 -23.50
N SER A 845 48.20 -16.78 -24.23
CA SER A 845 49.37 -16.04 -23.66
C SER A 845 49.06 -14.56 -23.37
N ASN A 846 49.51 -14.03 -22.22
CA ASN A 846 49.30 -12.66 -21.68
C ASN A 846 47.87 -12.35 -21.18
N ASN A 847 47.38 -13.12 -20.21
CA ASN A 847 46.04 -12.92 -19.64
C ASN A 847 46.05 -11.87 -18.51
N PHE A 848 45.04 -11.01 -18.49
CA PHE A 848 44.85 -10.00 -17.44
C PHE A 848 43.46 -10.10 -16.83
N THR A 849 43.40 -10.37 -15.52
CA THR A 849 42.14 -10.34 -14.75
C THR A 849 42.20 -9.27 -13.67
N ALA A 850 41.22 -8.37 -13.70
CA ALA A 850 41.01 -7.37 -12.66
C ALA A 850 39.66 -7.58 -11.97
N THR A 851 39.68 -7.77 -10.65
CA THR A 851 38.45 -7.88 -9.85
C THR A 851 38.48 -6.88 -8.70
N LEU A 852 37.42 -6.09 -8.59
CA LEU A 852 37.20 -5.13 -7.50
C LEU A 852 35.84 -5.38 -6.85
N ALA A 853 35.84 -5.66 -5.56
CA ALA A 853 34.62 -5.67 -4.76
C ALA A 853 34.73 -4.63 -3.63
N VAL A 854 33.72 -3.77 -3.52
CA VAL A 854 33.58 -2.79 -2.44
C VAL A 854 32.27 -3.03 -1.71
N GLY A 855 32.32 -3.32 -0.42
CA GLY A 855 31.10 -3.48 0.39
C GLY A 855 30.37 -2.14 0.51
N GLY A 856 29.05 -2.14 0.72
CA GLY A 856 28.32 -0.93 1.03
C GLY A 856 28.62 -0.42 2.45
N GLY A 857 28.57 0.90 2.69
CA GLY A 857 28.65 1.42 4.05
C GLY A 857 27.34 1.24 4.81
N GLY A 858 27.43 0.98 6.12
CA GLY A 858 26.30 1.13 7.04
C GLY A 858 26.04 2.61 7.33
N ALA A 859 24.88 2.92 7.92
CA ALA A 859 24.48 4.29 8.26
C ALA A 859 24.24 4.50 9.75
N ALA A 860 24.21 5.76 10.19
CA ALA A 860 23.91 6.10 11.58
C ALA A 860 22.45 5.79 11.97
N GLY A 861 22.24 5.48 13.25
CA GLY A 861 20.91 5.50 13.85
C GLY A 861 20.42 6.93 14.09
N GLY A 862 19.12 7.08 14.32
CA GLY A 862 18.52 8.35 14.72
C GLY A 862 18.72 8.66 16.20
N THR A 863 18.41 9.88 16.61
CA THR A 863 18.54 10.33 18.00
C THR A 863 17.24 10.14 18.79
N GLY A 864 17.36 9.88 20.10
CA GLY A 864 16.26 10.08 21.04
C GLY A 864 16.07 11.57 21.35
N GLY A 865 14.85 11.96 21.64
CA GLY A 865 14.47 13.29 22.13
C GLY A 865 14.28 13.34 23.65
N GLU A 866 13.77 14.46 24.16
CA GLU A 866 13.48 14.63 25.59
C GLU A 866 12.35 13.70 26.05
N ALA A 867 12.46 13.18 27.28
CA ALA A 867 11.42 12.35 27.91
C ALA A 867 11.10 12.94 29.29
N ASP A 868 9.98 13.66 29.36
CA ASP A 868 9.53 14.38 30.55
C ASP A 868 8.32 13.72 31.18
N ILE A 869 8.39 13.53 32.51
CA ILE A 869 7.27 13.10 33.33
C ILE A 869 7.09 14.11 34.46
N SER A 870 5.91 14.73 34.51
CA SER A 870 5.49 15.63 35.59
C SER A 870 4.27 15.04 36.28
N VAL A 871 4.36 14.82 37.59
CA VAL A 871 3.26 14.25 38.38
C VAL A 871 2.98 15.16 39.57
N GLY A 872 1.75 15.66 39.67
CA GLY A 872 1.27 16.37 40.85
C GLY A 872 0.73 15.44 41.95
N GLY A 873 0.15 14.29 41.57
CA GLY A 873 -0.54 13.34 42.46
C GLY A 873 0.28 12.08 42.82
N GLY A 874 -0.40 11.05 43.37
CA GLY A 874 0.25 9.79 43.76
C GLY A 874 0.34 8.77 42.62
N VAL A 875 1.49 8.09 42.48
CA VAL A 875 1.66 6.93 41.59
C VAL A 875 1.91 5.68 42.42
N TYR A 876 1.00 4.72 42.33
CA TYR A 876 1.02 3.47 43.08
C TYR A 876 1.09 2.27 42.13
N THR A 877 2.16 1.50 42.28
CA THR A 877 2.41 0.26 41.54
C THR A 877 2.49 -0.90 42.53
N TYR A 878 1.53 -1.82 42.50
CA TYR A 878 1.41 -2.87 43.52
C TYR A 878 2.08 -4.19 43.12
N GLY A 879 2.27 -4.45 41.83
CA GLY A 879 2.90 -5.68 41.36
C GLY A 879 4.44 -5.64 41.37
N GLY A 880 5.05 -6.81 41.39
CA GLY A 880 6.50 -6.97 41.27
C GLY A 880 7.04 -6.52 39.90
N SER A 881 8.26 -5.98 39.88
CA SER A 881 8.92 -5.45 38.67
C SER A 881 8.13 -4.37 37.92
N SER A 882 7.29 -3.62 38.65
CA SER A 882 6.47 -2.54 38.12
C SER A 882 7.04 -1.18 38.56
N PRO A 883 7.86 -0.49 37.74
CA PRO A 883 8.36 0.83 38.11
C PRO A 883 7.24 1.88 38.11
N GLY A 884 7.24 2.77 39.10
CA GLY A 884 6.28 3.88 39.18
C GLY A 884 6.38 4.83 38.00
N LEU A 885 7.55 5.46 37.83
CA LEU A 885 7.85 6.34 36.71
C LEU A 885 9.05 5.77 35.94
N PHE A 886 8.93 5.70 34.62
CA PHE A 886 9.99 5.26 33.72
C PHE A 886 10.11 6.24 32.55
N ALA A 887 11.13 7.09 32.60
CA ALA A 887 11.47 8.01 31.50
C ALA A 887 12.76 7.54 30.82
N GLN A 888 12.77 7.48 29.48
CA GLN A 888 13.94 7.05 28.73
C GLN A 888 14.10 7.82 27.42
N SER A 889 15.31 8.34 27.18
CA SER A 889 15.74 8.81 25.87
C SER A 889 16.81 7.88 25.35
N VAL A 890 16.56 7.24 24.21
CA VAL A 890 17.43 6.20 23.62
C VAL A 890 17.77 6.61 22.20
N GLY A 891 19.06 6.74 21.90
CA GLY A 891 19.52 6.83 20.51
C GLY A 891 19.43 5.47 19.81
N GLY A 892 19.19 5.49 18.51
CA GLY A 892 19.19 4.29 17.67
C GLY A 892 20.60 3.74 17.44
N GLY A 893 20.69 2.43 17.22
CA GLY A 893 21.94 1.77 16.81
C GLY A 893 22.32 2.10 15.36
N GLY A 894 23.61 2.10 15.05
CA GLY A 894 24.10 2.22 13.66
C GLY A 894 23.97 0.92 12.87
N GLY A 895 24.13 1.01 11.56
CA GLY A 895 24.14 -0.12 10.63
C GLY A 895 25.54 -0.69 10.42
N ASN A 896 25.59 -1.96 10.03
CA ASN A 896 26.83 -2.65 9.71
C ASN A 896 27.26 -2.38 8.26
N GLY A 897 28.57 -2.36 8.00
CA GLY A 897 29.10 -2.37 6.64
C GLY A 897 28.87 -3.71 5.93
N GLY A 898 28.84 -3.68 4.60
CA GLY A 898 28.68 -4.86 3.75
C GLY A 898 29.97 -5.65 3.57
N ALA A 899 29.85 -6.97 3.47
CA ALA A 899 30.96 -7.84 3.14
C ALA A 899 31.43 -7.60 1.69
N SER A 900 32.72 -7.78 1.43
CA SER A 900 33.31 -7.74 0.10
C SER A 900 34.08 -9.03 -0.17
N VAL A 901 33.79 -9.67 -1.31
CA VAL A 901 34.46 -10.90 -1.76
C VAL A 901 34.96 -10.70 -3.18
N THR A 902 36.26 -10.92 -3.40
CA THR A 902 36.85 -11.00 -4.75
C THR A 902 37.42 -12.39 -4.99
N GLY A 903 37.34 -12.86 -6.24
CA GLY A 903 37.95 -14.11 -6.63
C GLY A 903 38.33 -14.13 -8.10
N ALA A 904 39.50 -14.69 -8.42
CA ALA A 904 39.88 -15.02 -9.79
C ALA A 904 39.94 -16.55 -9.93
N ARG A 905 39.44 -17.09 -11.04
CA ARG A 905 39.43 -18.53 -11.31
C ARG A 905 40.08 -18.86 -12.65
N THR A 906 41.04 -19.78 -12.63
CA THR A 906 41.61 -20.40 -13.84
C THR A 906 40.80 -21.64 -14.20
N LEU A 907 40.20 -21.70 -15.39
CA LEU A 907 39.40 -22.87 -15.80
C LEU A 907 40.24 -24.04 -16.39
N LEU A 908 41.54 -23.85 -16.70
CA LEU A 908 42.47 -24.92 -17.16
C LEU A 908 43.94 -24.72 -16.69
N THR A 909 44.62 -25.78 -16.24
CA THR A 909 45.96 -25.77 -15.60
C THR A 909 47.14 -25.39 -16.54
N GLY A 910 48.01 -24.45 -16.12
CA GLY A 910 49.29 -24.02 -16.75
C GLY A 910 49.94 -22.82 -16.02
N PRO A 911 51.23 -22.46 -16.22
CA PRO A 911 51.99 -21.66 -15.25
C PRO A 911 51.70 -20.15 -15.29
N ALA A 912 51.71 -19.56 -14.08
CA ALA A 912 51.73 -18.16 -13.66
C ALA A 912 50.91 -17.13 -14.46
N ALA A 913 49.73 -16.79 -13.92
CA ALA A 913 48.97 -15.59 -14.28
C ALA A 913 49.29 -14.43 -13.33
N GLU A 914 49.26 -13.21 -13.85
CA GLU A 914 49.31 -11.97 -13.07
C GLU A 914 47.87 -11.55 -12.75
N ALA A 915 47.51 -11.52 -11.47
CA ALA A 915 46.18 -11.14 -11.01
C ALA A 915 46.28 -9.99 -10.02
N ILE A 916 45.52 -8.91 -10.26
CA ILE A 916 45.43 -7.76 -9.36
C ILE A 916 44.13 -7.88 -8.58
N TYR A 917 44.26 -8.05 -7.27
CA TYR A 917 43.15 -8.16 -6.34
C TYR A 917 43.01 -6.88 -5.52
N ALA A 918 41.81 -6.31 -5.48
CA ALA A 918 41.45 -5.27 -4.54
C ALA A 918 40.08 -5.56 -3.94
N ALA A 919 40.04 -5.95 -2.66
CA ALA A 919 38.82 -6.01 -1.88
C ALA A 919 38.89 -4.90 -0.82
N ALA A 920 37.94 -3.96 -0.85
CA ALA A 920 37.85 -2.90 0.14
C ALA A 920 36.51 -3.01 0.87
N GLY A 921 36.54 -3.28 2.17
CA GLY A 921 35.38 -3.15 3.03
C GLY A 921 35.37 -1.77 3.69
N PRO A 922 34.30 -0.97 3.59
CA PRO A 922 34.17 0.21 4.42
C PRO A 922 33.79 -0.21 5.86
N GLY A 923 34.75 -0.17 6.79
CA GLY A 923 34.48 0.01 8.22
C GLY A 923 34.93 -1.09 9.19
N ALA A 924 36.22 -1.09 9.56
CA ALA A 924 36.67 -1.35 10.93
C ALA A 924 37.96 -0.53 11.20
N MET A 925 38.02 0.14 12.37
CA MET A 925 38.97 1.17 12.86
C MET A 925 38.59 2.61 12.43
N SER A 926 38.17 3.53 13.30
CA SER A 926 38.59 3.81 14.68
C SER A 926 37.43 4.23 15.60
N SER A 927 37.32 3.60 16.77
CA SER A 927 36.84 4.28 17.96
C SER A 927 37.89 4.01 19.04
N GLU A 928 38.72 5.01 19.35
CA GLU A 928 39.44 4.98 20.62
C GLU A 928 38.41 4.92 21.76
N PRO A 929 38.67 4.15 22.82
CA PRO A 929 37.77 4.04 23.95
C PRO A 929 37.88 5.30 24.80
N ALA A 930 36.89 6.19 24.70
CA ALA A 930 36.65 7.14 25.78
C ALA A 930 36.20 6.33 27.01
N ALA A 931 37.05 6.30 28.03
CA ALA A 931 36.78 5.66 29.31
C ALA A 931 35.54 6.28 29.98
N ALA A 932 34.39 5.61 29.83
CA ALA A 932 33.27 5.76 30.74
C ALA A 932 33.34 4.61 31.75
N THR A 933 33.77 4.92 32.97
CA THR A 933 33.65 4.05 34.13
C THR A 933 32.17 3.74 34.40
N ALA A 934 31.68 2.63 33.86
CA ALA A 934 30.40 2.04 34.23
C ALA A 934 30.62 0.96 35.30
N ALA A 935 30.00 1.15 36.46
CA ALA A 935 29.88 0.16 37.52
C ALA A 935 29.14 -1.10 37.04
N PRO A 936 29.38 -2.28 37.62
CA PRO A 936 28.94 -3.56 37.06
C PRO A 936 27.43 -3.76 37.22
N VAL A 937 26.70 -3.80 36.10
CA VAL A 937 25.35 -4.38 36.06
C VAL A 937 25.47 -5.83 35.58
N ARG A 938 24.93 -6.72 36.40
CA ARG A 938 24.96 -8.18 36.28
C ARG A 938 24.19 -8.64 35.04
N ALA A 939 24.89 -9.21 34.06
CA ALA A 939 24.30 -9.83 32.87
C ALA A 939 23.56 -11.13 33.21
N MET A 940 22.40 -11.34 32.58
CA MET A 940 21.74 -12.63 32.38
C MET A 940 21.52 -12.85 30.87
N PRO A 941 21.47 -14.12 30.41
CA PRO A 941 22.21 -14.58 29.22
C PRO A 941 21.45 -14.48 27.90
N ALA A 942 22.18 -14.17 26.83
CA ALA A 942 21.74 -14.21 25.45
C ALA A 942 21.71 -15.64 24.89
N ALA A 943 20.57 -16.07 24.34
CA ALA A 943 20.48 -17.25 23.49
C ALA A 943 20.75 -16.83 22.02
N ARG A 944 21.77 -17.45 21.41
CA ARG A 944 22.07 -17.40 19.97
C ARG A 944 21.05 -18.24 19.17
N PRO A 945 20.75 -17.86 17.93
CA PRO A 945 20.42 -18.84 16.89
C PRO A 945 21.42 -18.79 15.74
N THR A 946 22.07 -19.94 15.53
CA THR A 946 22.79 -20.32 14.31
C THR A 946 21.82 -21.01 13.35
N GLY A 947 21.88 -20.69 12.05
CA GLY A 947 21.41 -21.59 10.98
C GLY A 947 20.44 -20.97 9.97
N TRP A 948 20.98 -20.59 8.81
CA TRP A 948 20.27 -20.39 7.53
C TRP A 948 19.79 -21.74 6.96
N PRO A 949 18.78 -21.77 6.07
CA PRO A 949 18.96 -21.38 4.66
C PRO A 949 18.28 -20.08 4.26
#